data_AF-A0A7X8WTZ1-F1
#
_entry.id   AF-A0A7X8WTZ1-F1
#
_cell.length_a   1.000
_cell.length_b   1.000
_cell.length_c   1.000
_cell.angle_alpha   90.00
_cell.angle_beta   90.00
_cell.angle_gamma   90.00
#
_symmetry.space_group_name_H-M   'P 1'
#
loop_
_entity.id
_entity.type
_entity.pdbx_description
1 polymer ?
#
loop_
_entity_poly.entity_id
_entity_poly.type
_entity_poly.pdbx_seq_one_letter_code
_entity_poly.pdbx_strand_id
1 'polypeptide(L)'
;MSELRNFDAIGIGLASPEKILSWSKGEVKKPETINYRTLKPETDGLFCEKIFGPTRDWECFCGKYKTKRYRGIICDKCGVEVTLSKVRRERMGHIRLAAPVTHIWYYRGIPSRIGLMLDMSPRNLEKVIYFAAYIVIDPGETKFSKMQIINERDYREAYYKYGRNAFVAKMGAEAIRDLLAEINVPELAKDLRSQLEKARGQKKARLIKRLEVVEAFRNSRFRPEWMVLDVLPVLPPELRPMVELDGGRFATSDLNDLYRRVINRNNRLNKLLQLGAPNIIVRNEKRMLQEAVDALIDNGRRGRPVTGAGNRPLKSLSDLLKGKQGRFRQNLLGKRVDYSGRSVIVVGPELKMHQCGLPKEMALELFKPFVMREMMRHGYAQNIKSARRQVERGGDLVWDMLDEVIKDHPVLLNRAPTLHRLGIQAFEPVLVEGRAIQLHPLSCTAFNADFDGDQMPVHVPLSSEAQAEARYLMFAANNLLKPQDGKPVTVPTQDMVLGCYYLTIIKPNPDVPEDAPLRVFSSVEEAIMAYDEHQITIGQPIRVRREVTHNGKTYQGIIETTLGRCIFNEVIPQTLGFVERKEDDPDSQIALECDFVVGKKELGRIIERCIHECGITKTASVLDDIKTLGFHYSTVGGISIGIFDMTVPEEKDALIEKAEKRVEYVNERYMMGSLTESGRYKTVLDIWRDTTDEITEAVKNSLGKYNPIHMMSLSGARGNIDQIKQLAGMRGNMIDTSGKAIEIPIKSNLREGMNVLEFFISSHGARKTLSDTALKTADSGYLTRRLVDIAQDVIIRTEDCGTDDYVEVSPVVVGGKTKRVVEGLASRIEGRYAAKDLVHPETGEVLVQKGDVIGHAAAINIEALGFKKVPIRSVLTCGCDRGVCAKCYGENLATGEPAVVGEAVGIMAAQSIGEPGTQLTLRTFHTGGVAAGGDITMGLPRVEELFEARKPKGQAVISEIAGTVFVTETEKQRQEVTITAEDGKIKKYTIPISTPLLVDTGDEIDAGDLLTDGSVNPHDIMKIKGASGVQKYIISEVLKVYKNNGVEINDKHLEIIVRQMLRKVKIDDPGDTLLITGSTVDIAILRTANKWAESKGLRPAESHRILLGITKASLATESFLSAASFQETTRVLTDAAVKGKIDMLEGLKENVIIGKLIPAGTGLSRYRNISAVPVIPGNMPLLNATAGDDPAIKRTEIEEKGLDVGFTQSTRESFEGFVIAKGFSPERFDNICSFDLNALKNESRSQEDYDD
;
A
#
# COMPACT_ATOMS: atom_id res chain seq x y z
N MET A 1 19.61 -26.41 12.99
CA MET A 1 18.64 -25.31 12.76
C MET A 1 19.13 -23.94 13.26
N SER A 2 20.26 -23.84 13.98
CA SER A 2 20.85 -22.54 14.36
C SER A 2 21.46 -21.77 13.18
N GLU A 3 22.07 -22.47 12.21
CA GLU A 3 22.65 -21.85 11.00
C GLU A 3 21.62 -21.14 10.09
N LEU A 4 20.34 -21.50 10.16
CA LEU A 4 19.26 -20.87 9.36
C LEU A 4 18.75 -19.54 9.95
N ARG A 5 19.11 -19.18 11.19
CA ARG A 5 18.62 -17.94 11.82
C ARG A 5 19.38 -16.70 11.35
N ASN A 6 20.65 -16.84 10.93
CA ASN A 6 21.54 -15.72 10.60
C ASN A 6 22.15 -15.88 9.19
N PHE A 7 21.40 -15.52 8.14
CA PHE A 7 21.93 -15.40 6.78
C PHE A 7 21.58 -14.03 6.19
N ASP A 8 22.51 -13.31 5.57
CA ASP A 8 22.26 -11.92 5.15
C ASP A 8 21.73 -11.80 3.71
N ALA A 9 21.93 -12.82 2.88
CA ALA A 9 21.57 -12.77 1.47
C ALA A 9 21.06 -14.10 0.92
N ILE A 10 20.33 -14.05 -0.20
CA ILE A 10 19.85 -15.21 -0.95
C ILE A 10 20.31 -15.13 -2.40
N GLY A 11 21.04 -16.15 -2.86
CA GLY A 11 21.44 -16.30 -4.26
C GLY A 11 20.47 -17.19 -5.05
N ILE A 12 20.28 -16.89 -6.33
CA ILE A 12 19.58 -17.74 -7.30
C ILE A 12 20.48 -18.00 -8.52
N GLY A 13 20.49 -19.24 -9.00
CA GLY A 13 21.31 -19.64 -10.15
C GLY A 13 20.77 -20.88 -10.87
N LEU A 14 21.40 -21.22 -11.99
CA LEU A 14 21.12 -22.46 -12.72
C LEU A 14 21.67 -23.68 -11.96
N ALA A 15 20.91 -24.77 -11.93
CA ALA A 15 21.32 -26.00 -11.30
C ALA A 15 21.99 -26.93 -12.32
N SER A 16 23.25 -27.31 -12.07
CA SER A 16 23.93 -28.32 -12.88
C SER A 16 23.39 -29.72 -12.57
N PRO A 17 23.52 -30.70 -13.50
CA PRO A 17 23.12 -32.08 -13.24
C PRO A 17 23.79 -32.68 -11.99
N GLU A 18 25.08 -32.40 -11.79
CA GLU A 18 25.84 -32.83 -10.61
C GLU A 18 25.28 -32.21 -9.32
N LYS A 19 24.89 -30.93 -9.36
CA LYS A 19 24.29 -30.26 -8.19
C LYS A 19 22.93 -30.87 -7.85
N ILE A 20 22.11 -31.17 -8.85
CA ILE A 20 20.81 -31.85 -8.65
C ILE A 20 21.01 -33.22 -8.00
N LEU A 21 22.01 -33.98 -8.44
CA LEU A 21 22.36 -35.27 -7.84
C LEU A 21 22.83 -35.11 -6.37
N SER A 22 23.58 -34.04 -6.06
CA SER A 22 24.02 -33.76 -4.68
C SER A 22 22.87 -33.48 -3.70
N TRP A 23 21.76 -32.91 -4.18
CA TRP A 23 20.56 -32.67 -3.38
C TRP A 23 19.72 -33.92 -3.17
N SER A 24 19.85 -34.89 -4.09
CA SER A 24 19.01 -36.07 -4.08
C SER A 24 19.49 -37.13 -3.09
N LYS A 25 18.54 -37.77 -2.41
CA LYS A 25 18.81 -38.93 -1.54
C LYS A 25 18.55 -40.27 -2.24
N GLY A 26 18.08 -40.26 -3.48
CA GLY A 26 17.84 -41.48 -4.27
C GLY A 26 17.09 -41.25 -5.58
N GLU A 27 17.18 -42.23 -6.48
CA GLU A 27 16.53 -42.21 -7.79
C GLU A 27 15.11 -42.80 -7.70
N VAL A 28 14.13 -42.09 -8.25
CA VAL A 28 12.74 -42.58 -8.36
C VAL A 28 12.58 -43.30 -9.70
N LYS A 29 12.40 -44.62 -9.65
CA LYS A 29 12.28 -45.47 -10.85
C LYS A 29 10.84 -45.83 -11.17
N LYS A 30 10.01 -45.96 -10.15
CA LYS A 30 8.65 -46.48 -10.25
C LYS A 30 7.60 -45.37 -10.19
N PRO A 31 6.57 -45.39 -11.06
CA PRO A 31 5.47 -44.43 -11.05
C PRO A 31 4.48 -44.60 -9.89
N GLU A 32 4.48 -45.77 -9.23
CA GLU A 32 3.55 -46.11 -8.17
C GLU A 32 3.76 -45.25 -6.91
N THR A 33 2.66 -44.97 -6.19
CA THR A 33 2.67 -44.14 -4.98
C THR A 33 2.65 -45.02 -3.73
N ILE A 34 1.49 -45.60 -3.44
CA ILE A 34 1.24 -46.50 -2.32
C ILE A 34 0.66 -47.80 -2.84
N ASN A 35 0.86 -48.89 -2.10
CA ASN A 35 0.24 -50.16 -2.39
C ASN A 35 -1.22 -50.13 -1.89
N TYR A 36 -2.17 -50.36 -2.79
CA TYR A 36 -3.61 -50.27 -2.48
C TYR A 36 -4.09 -51.27 -1.42
N ARG A 37 -3.38 -52.40 -1.20
CA ARG A 37 -3.76 -53.41 -0.20
C ARG A 37 -3.22 -53.09 1.19
N THR A 38 -1.96 -52.66 1.26
CA THR A 38 -1.26 -52.44 2.54
C THR A 38 -1.30 -50.98 2.98
N LEU A 39 -1.72 -50.06 2.10
CA LEU A 39 -1.67 -48.61 2.25
C LEU A 39 -0.26 -48.06 2.57
N LYS A 40 0.78 -48.90 2.38
CA LYS A 40 2.17 -48.54 2.61
C LYS A 40 2.81 -47.96 1.36
N PRO A 41 3.80 -47.05 1.48
CA PRO A 41 4.54 -46.54 0.34
C PRO A 41 5.26 -47.63 -0.44
N GLU A 42 5.22 -47.53 -1.77
CA GLU A 42 5.89 -48.50 -2.65
C GLU A 42 7.41 -48.26 -2.69
N THR A 43 8.19 -49.34 -2.72
CA THR A 43 9.65 -49.28 -2.87
C THR A 43 10.04 -48.69 -4.22
N ASP A 44 11.00 -47.76 -4.23
CA ASP A 44 11.46 -46.98 -5.40
C ASP A 44 10.37 -46.13 -6.11
N GLY A 45 9.18 -46.05 -5.51
CA GLY A 45 8.05 -45.24 -5.97
C GLY A 45 8.11 -43.78 -5.53
N LEU A 46 7.07 -43.02 -5.90
CA LEU A 46 6.97 -41.59 -5.62
C LEU A 46 6.87 -41.24 -4.12
N PHE A 47 6.55 -42.21 -3.24
CA PHE A 47 6.46 -41.99 -1.79
C PHE A 47 7.47 -42.82 -0.99
N CYS A 48 8.43 -43.45 -1.67
CA CYS A 48 9.40 -44.40 -1.13
C CYS A 48 10.08 -43.90 0.16
N GLU A 49 9.99 -44.69 1.24
CA GLU A 49 10.60 -44.34 2.53
C GLU A 49 12.13 -44.39 2.52
N LYS A 50 12.72 -45.21 1.65
CA LYS A 50 14.18 -45.29 1.50
C LYS A 50 14.77 -43.97 0.96
N ILE A 51 14.05 -43.31 0.05
CA ILE A 51 14.50 -42.07 -0.59
C ILE A 51 14.15 -40.87 0.29
N PHE A 52 12.90 -40.77 0.72
CA PHE A 52 12.37 -39.56 1.37
C PHE A 52 12.45 -39.59 2.89
N GLY A 53 12.64 -40.75 3.52
CA GLY A 53 12.62 -40.94 4.98
C GLY A 53 11.35 -41.65 5.49
N PRO A 54 11.30 -41.98 6.78
CA PRO A 54 10.24 -42.83 7.36
C PRO A 54 8.90 -42.10 7.49
N THR A 55 7.78 -42.80 7.34
CA THR A 55 6.42 -42.22 7.51
C THR A 55 6.05 -41.94 8.96
N ARG A 56 6.61 -42.70 9.89
CA ARG A 56 6.41 -42.57 11.34
C ARG A 56 7.71 -42.22 12.04
N ASP A 57 7.61 -41.44 13.11
CA ASP A 57 8.78 -41.01 13.87
C ASP A 57 9.50 -42.20 14.49
N TRP A 58 10.82 -42.30 14.25
CA TRP A 58 11.68 -43.34 14.82
C TRP A 58 11.28 -44.79 14.49
N GLU A 59 10.59 -45.01 13.36
CA GLU A 59 10.19 -46.34 12.90
C GLU A 59 10.61 -46.56 11.44
N CYS A 60 11.24 -47.71 11.16
CA CYS A 60 11.57 -48.11 9.78
C CYS A 60 10.40 -48.85 9.10
N PHE A 61 10.36 -48.86 7.76
CA PHE A 61 9.29 -49.49 6.96
C PHE A 61 8.87 -50.91 7.37
N CYS A 62 9.86 -51.76 7.69
CA CYS A 62 9.63 -53.17 8.05
C CYS A 62 9.30 -53.39 9.53
N GLY A 63 9.40 -52.34 10.35
CA GLY A 63 9.15 -52.39 11.79
C GLY A 63 10.21 -53.11 12.62
N LYS A 64 11.38 -53.45 12.06
CA LYS A 64 12.49 -54.10 12.80
C LYS A 64 13.07 -53.15 13.87
N TYR A 65 13.39 -51.93 13.47
CA TYR A 65 13.84 -50.88 14.36
C TYR A 65 12.68 -49.93 14.65
N LYS A 66 12.33 -49.82 15.93
CA LYS A 66 11.29 -48.94 16.48
C LYS A 66 11.85 -48.29 17.73
N THR A 67 11.48 -47.04 18.00
CA THR A 67 11.92 -46.18 19.13
C THR A 67 13.17 -45.33 18.87
N LYS A 68 13.30 -44.25 19.64
CA LYS A 68 14.39 -43.26 19.58
C LYS A 68 15.78 -43.87 19.80
N ARG A 69 15.88 -45.05 20.42
CA ARG A 69 17.15 -45.76 20.69
C ARG A 69 17.94 -46.06 19.42
N TYR A 70 17.27 -46.28 18.29
CA TYR A 70 17.90 -46.63 17.01
C TYR A 70 18.10 -45.43 16.07
N ARG A 71 18.16 -44.21 16.63
CA ARG A 71 18.32 -42.97 15.86
C ARG A 71 19.53 -43.03 14.92
N GLY A 72 19.30 -42.72 13.64
CA GLY A 72 20.35 -42.63 12.62
C GLY A 72 20.80 -43.99 12.05
N ILE A 73 20.24 -45.11 12.53
CA ILE A 73 20.55 -46.43 11.98
C ILE A 73 19.78 -46.63 10.67
N ILE A 74 20.48 -47.07 9.63
CA ILE A 74 19.87 -47.51 8.37
C ILE A 74 19.51 -48.98 8.51
N CYS A 75 18.23 -49.31 8.34
CA CYS A 75 17.76 -50.67 8.49
C CYS A 75 18.36 -51.61 7.43
N ASP A 76 18.98 -52.71 7.85
CA ASP A 76 19.55 -53.74 6.99
C ASP A 76 18.49 -54.45 6.12
N LYS A 77 17.25 -54.57 6.60
CA LYS A 77 16.17 -55.27 5.89
C LYS A 77 15.47 -54.40 4.83
N CYS A 78 15.21 -53.13 5.11
CA CYS A 78 14.45 -52.25 4.20
C CYS A 78 15.24 -51.04 3.68
N GLY A 79 16.46 -50.79 4.17
CA GLY A 79 17.29 -49.66 3.77
C GLY A 79 16.77 -48.29 4.22
N VAL A 80 15.75 -48.23 5.08
CA VAL A 80 15.17 -46.98 5.59
C VAL A 80 15.93 -46.53 6.83
N GLU A 81 16.29 -45.25 6.85
CA GLU A 81 16.96 -44.59 7.97
C GLU A 81 15.96 -44.22 9.07
N VAL A 82 16.24 -44.63 10.31
CA VAL A 82 15.39 -44.35 11.48
C VAL A 82 15.60 -42.92 11.95
N THR A 83 14.71 -42.02 11.53
CA THR A 83 14.73 -40.58 11.83
C THR A 83 13.32 -40.06 12.09
N LEU A 84 13.19 -38.74 12.28
CA LEU A 84 11.88 -38.07 12.34
C LEU A 84 11.22 -38.06 10.97
N SER A 85 9.91 -38.27 10.92
CA SER A 85 9.10 -38.21 9.70
C SER A 85 9.20 -36.85 9.00
N LYS A 86 9.46 -35.77 9.75
CA LYS A 86 9.66 -34.40 9.23
C LYS A 86 10.69 -34.32 8.10
N VAL A 87 11.71 -35.19 8.06
CA VAL A 87 12.71 -35.19 6.99
C VAL A 87 12.10 -35.46 5.60
N ARG A 88 10.92 -36.08 5.53
CA ARG A 88 10.15 -36.29 4.28
C ARG A 88 9.65 -35.01 3.61
N ARG A 89 9.75 -33.88 4.30
CA ARG A 89 9.49 -32.55 3.75
C ARG A 89 10.73 -31.89 3.13
N GLU A 90 11.92 -32.36 3.50
CA GLU A 90 13.20 -31.74 3.15
C GLU A 90 13.97 -32.56 2.09
N ARG A 91 13.95 -33.90 2.17
CA ARG A 91 14.71 -34.78 1.28
C ARG A 91 14.12 -34.81 -0.13
N MET A 92 14.95 -34.56 -1.15
CA MET A 92 14.54 -34.61 -2.56
C MET A 92 14.92 -35.94 -3.22
N GLY A 93 14.15 -36.33 -4.24
CA GLY A 93 14.48 -37.43 -5.16
C GLY A 93 14.96 -36.87 -6.50
N HIS A 94 15.40 -37.75 -7.41
CA HIS A 94 15.66 -37.37 -8.79
C HIS A 94 15.20 -38.46 -9.77
N ILE A 95 15.01 -38.06 -11.03
CA ILE A 95 14.73 -38.94 -12.18
C ILE A 95 15.83 -38.70 -13.19
N ARG A 96 16.53 -39.76 -13.61
CA ARG A 96 17.48 -39.69 -14.72
C ARG A 96 16.73 -39.78 -16.04
N LEU A 97 16.83 -38.75 -16.87
CA LEU A 97 16.12 -38.72 -18.15
C LEU A 97 16.85 -39.57 -19.19
N ALA A 98 16.11 -40.36 -19.95
CA ALA A 98 16.61 -41.22 -21.02
C ALA A 98 17.13 -40.43 -22.23
N ALA A 99 16.63 -39.20 -22.39
CA ALA A 99 17.09 -38.24 -23.39
C ALA A 99 17.09 -36.84 -22.75
N PRO A 100 18.00 -35.94 -23.16
CA PRO A 100 18.00 -34.55 -22.72
C PRO A 100 16.68 -33.86 -23.06
N VAL A 101 16.23 -32.97 -22.19
CA VAL A 101 14.97 -32.23 -22.34
C VAL A 101 15.22 -30.75 -22.13
N THR A 102 14.79 -29.90 -23.07
CA THR A 102 14.93 -28.44 -22.91
C THR A 102 14.00 -27.91 -21.82
N HIS A 103 14.45 -26.96 -21.01
CA HIS A 103 13.59 -26.38 -19.98
C HIS A 103 12.66 -25.29 -20.57
N ILE A 104 11.35 -25.48 -20.43
CA ILE A 104 10.30 -24.66 -21.08
C ILE A 104 10.43 -23.14 -20.81
N TRP A 105 10.85 -22.74 -19.60
CA TRP A 105 11.00 -21.33 -19.26
C TRP A 105 12.07 -20.58 -20.08
N TYR A 106 13.20 -21.22 -20.43
CA TYR A 106 14.29 -20.56 -21.15
C TYR A 106 14.08 -20.56 -22.67
N TYR A 107 13.36 -21.55 -23.18
CA TYR A 107 13.02 -21.66 -24.60
C TYR A 107 11.78 -20.82 -24.99
N ARG A 108 10.65 -20.95 -24.27
CA ARG A 108 9.39 -20.20 -24.53
C ARG A 108 9.24 -18.93 -23.67
N GLY A 109 10.30 -18.51 -22.99
CA GLY A 109 10.40 -17.22 -22.31
C GLY A 109 10.17 -16.06 -23.27
N ILE A 110 9.61 -14.95 -22.78
CA ILE A 110 9.59 -13.67 -23.50
C ILE A 110 10.51 -12.72 -22.71
N PRO A 111 11.76 -12.48 -23.16
CA PRO A 111 12.44 -13.04 -24.35
C PRO A 111 12.98 -14.47 -24.15
N SER A 112 13.19 -15.21 -25.25
CA SER A 112 13.75 -16.57 -25.23
C SER A 112 15.26 -16.50 -25.04
N ARG A 113 15.78 -17.09 -23.96
CA ARG A 113 17.21 -17.04 -23.63
C ARG A 113 18.03 -17.95 -24.54
N ILE A 114 17.52 -19.15 -24.82
CA ILE A 114 18.12 -20.08 -25.80
C ILE A 114 18.10 -19.46 -27.20
N GLY A 115 16.99 -18.80 -27.58
CA GLY A 115 16.88 -18.09 -28.86
C GLY A 115 17.89 -16.96 -29.03
N LEU A 116 18.11 -16.17 -27.99
CA LEU A 116 19.11 -15.09 -28.03
C LEU A 116 20.55 -15.63 -28.07
N MET A 117 20.87 -16.70 -27.34
CA MET A 117 22.23 -17.29 -27.38
C MET A 117 22.58 -17.83 -28.78
N LEU A 118 21.64 -18.56 -29.40
CA LEU A 118 21.81 -19.17 -30.73
C LEU A 118 21.48 -18.23 -31.90
N ASP A 119 21.02 -17.00 -31.63
CA ASP A 119 20.48 -16.05 -32.64
C ASP A 119 19.33 -16.59 -33.50
N MET A 120 18.52 -17.48 -32.93
CA MET A 120 17.41 -18.15 -33.61
C MET A 120 16.05 -17.63 -33.14
N SER A 121 15.07 -17.65 -34.05
CA SER A 121 13.69 -17.33 -33.69
C SER A 121 13.07 -18.44 -32.82
N PRO A 122 12.17 -18.12 -31.86
CA PRO A 122 11.52 -19.13 -31.03
C PRO A 122 10.74 -20.17 -31.83
N ARG A 123 10.10 -19.77 -32.94
CA ARG A 123 9.37 -20.70 -33.84
C ARG A 123 10.29 -21.73 -34.48
N ASN A 124 11.51 -21.33 -34.81
CA ASN A 124 12.50 -22.20 -35.40
C ASN A 124 13.07 -23.19 -34.38
N LEU A 125 13.33 -22.73 -33.16
CA LEU A 125 13.70 -23.61 -32.05
C LEU A 125 12.60 -24.63 -31.73
N GLU A 126 11.32 -24.23 -31.82
CA GLU A 126 10.18 -25.14 -31.63
C GLU A 126 10.25 -26.36 -32.57
N LYS A 127 10.51 -26.09 -33.85
CA LYS A 127 10.58 -27.13 -34.87
C LYS A 127 11.70 -28.12 -34.60
N VAL A 128 12.85 -27.65 -34.11
CA VAL A 128 13.99 -28.52 -33.80
C VAL A 128 13.72 -29.33 -32.53
N ILE A 129 13.27 -28.69 -31.44
CA ILE A 129 13.04 -29.33 -30.13
C ILE A 129 11.98 -30.44 -30.22
N TYR A 130 10.91 -30.23 -30.98
CA TYR A 130 9.82 -31.20 -31.13
C TYR A 130 9.97 -32.11 -32.36
N PHE A 131 11.20 -32.31 -32.83
CA PHE A 131 11.57 -33.31 -33.84
C PHE A 131 10.87 -33.11 -35.20
N ALA A 132 10.54 -31.86 -35.58
CA ALA A 132 9.93 -31.53 -36.87
C ALA A 132 10.96 -31.16 -37.95
N ALA A 133 12.14 -30.64 -37.57
CA ALA A 133 13.22 -30.28 -38.47
C ALA A 133 14.59 -30.62 -37.87
N TYR A 134 15.61 -30.75 -38.73
CA TYR A 134 16.99 -30.94 -38.32
C TYR A 134 17.72 -29.59 -38.26
N ILE A 135 18.75 -29.51 -37.42
CA ILE A 135 19.69 -28.39 -37.38
C ILE A 135 21.09 -28.90 -37.68
N VAL A 136 21.80 -28.20 -38.57
CA VAL A 136 23.18 -28.51 -38.93
C VAL A 136 24.10 -28.06 -37.80
N ILE A 137 24.80 -29.02 -37.18
CA ILE A 137 25.82 -28.78 -36.14
C ILE A 137 27.17 -28.54 -36.80
N ASP A 138 27.55 -29.45 -37.69
CA ASP A 138 28.76 -29.35 -38.49
C ASP A 138 28.40 -29.46 -39.99
N PRO A 139 28.60 -28.39 -40.78
CA PRO A 139 28.29 -28.41 -42.20
C PRO A 139 29.24 -29.28 -43.04
N GLY A 140 30.44 -29.60 -42.56
CA GLY A 140 31.44 -30.39 -43.28
C GLY A 140 31.61 -29.99 -44.76
N GLU A 141 31.43 -30.93 -45.69
CA GLU A 141 31.58 -30.71 -47.15
C GLU A 141 30.30 -30.23 -47.86
N THR A 142 29.22 -30.01 -47.10
CA THR A 142 27.92 -29.65 -47.70
C THR A 142 27.79 -28.16 -47.99
N LYS A 143 26.78 -27.80 -48.81
CA LYS A 143 26.41 -26.41 -49.08
C LYS A 143 25.69 -25.71 -47.92
N PHE A 144 25.42 -26.42 -46.82
CA PHE A 144 24.66 -25.85 -45.71
C PHE A 144 25.55 -24.99 -44.80
N SER A 145 24.94 -24.00 -44.17
CA SER A 145 25.58 -23.19 -43.13
C SER A 145 25.36 -23.81 -41.75
N LYS A 146 26.30 -23.56 -40.82
CA LYS A 146 26.14 -23.94 -39.41
C LYS A 146 24.88 -23.28 -38.84
N MET A 147 24.12 -24.01 -38.02
CA MET A 147 22.81 -23.61 -37.49
C MET A 147 21.69 -23.43 -38.53
N GLN A 148 21.90 -23.84 -39.79
CA GLN A 148 20.83 -23.88 -40.79
C GLN A 148 19.83 -24.99 -40.44
N ILE A 149 18.55 -24.66 -40.56
CA ILE A 149 17.45 -25.60 -40.37
C ILE A 149 17.13 -26.23 -41.70
N ILE A 150 17.11 -27.56 -41.73
CA ILE A 150 16.84 -28.35 -42.92
C ILE A 150 15.66 -29.29 -42.65
N ASN A 151 14.82 -29.47 -43.67
CA ASN A 151 13.70 -30.40 -43.57
C ASN A 151 14.19 -31.83 -43.81
N GLU A 152 13.34 -32.82 -43.52
CA GLU A 152 13.72 -34.22 -43.70
C GLU A 152 14.04 -34.58 -45.16
N ARG A 153 13.38 -33.95 -46.14
CA ARG A 153 13.69 -34.13 -47.56
C ARG A 153 15.10 -33.66 -47.88
N ASP A 154 15.43 -32.43 -47.48
CA ASP A 154 16.74 -31.82 -47.77
C ASP A 154 17.87 -32.57 -47.05
N TYR A 155 17.61 -33.07 -45.83
CA TYR A 155 18.54 -33.94 -45.11
C TYR A 155 18.78 -35.25 -45.85
N ARG A 156 17.73 -35.91 -46.37
CA ARG A 156 17.88 -37.15 -47.16
C ARG A 156 18.63 -36.89 -48.45
N GLU A 157 18.31 -35.84 -49.19
CA GLU A 157 19.02 -35.47 -50.43
C GLU A 157 20.51 -35.23 -50.18
N ALA A 158 20.85 -34.47 -49.13
CA ALA A 158 22.24 -34.26 -48.75
C ALA A 158 22.93 -35.54 -48.27
N TYR A 159 22.22 -36.39 -47.53
CA TYR A 159 22.72 -37.70 -47.10
C TYR A 159 23.04 -38.61 -48.29
N TYR A 160 22.18 -38.63 -49.33
CA TYR A 160 22.43 -39.38 -50.56
C TYR A 160 23.58 -38.81 -51.39
N LYS A 161 23.73 -37.47 -51.43
CA LYS A 161 24.77 -36.81 -52.23
C LYS A 161 26.17 -36.89 -51.62
N TYR A 162 26.29 -36.63 -50.31
CA TYR A 162 27.57 -36.42 -49.65
C TYR A 162 27.97 -37.60 -48.74
N GLY A 163 27.05 -38.52 -48.43
CA GLY A 163 27.32 -39.68 -47.58
C GLY A 163 27.18 -39.41 -46.08
N ARG A 164 27.29 -40.49 -45.28
CA ARG A 164 26.92 -40.51 -43.85
C ARG A 164 27.84 -39.67 -42.93
N ASN A 165 29.09 -39.46 -43.32
CA ASN A 165 30.11 -38.78 -42.49
C ASN A 165 30.45 -37.37 -42.99
N ALA A 166 29.84 -36.89 -44.08
CA ALA A 166 30.24 -35.63 -44.70
C ALA A 166 29.66 -34.37 -44.01
N PHE A 167 28.62 -34.52 -43.20
CA PHE A 167 28.07 -33.44 -42.36
C PHE A 167 27.29 -34.02 -41.18
N VAL A 168 27.15 -33.24 -40.11
CA VAL A 168 26.40 -33.62 -38.91
C VAL A 168 25.19 -32.72 -38.74
N ALA A 169 23.99 -33.26 -38.96
CA ALA A 169 22.74 -32.61 -38.58
C ALA A 169 21.95 -33.48 -37.61
N LYS A 170 21.54 -32.90 -36.49
CA LYS A 170 20.75 -33.57 -35.43
C LYS A 170 19.40 -32.89 -35.26
N MET A 171 18.52 -33.51 -34.50
CA MET A 171 17.21 -32.97 -34.12
C MET A 171 16.95 -33.16 -32.62
N GLY A 172 15.97 -32.43 -32.09
CA GLY A 172 15.59 -32.50 -30.68
C GLY A 172 16.48 -31.69 -29.76
N ALA A 173 16.24 -31.84 -28.46
CA ALA A 173 16.97 -31.15 -27.39
C ALA A 173 18.48 -31.50 -27.36
N GLU A 174 18.87 -32.69 -27.82
CA GLU A 174 20.27 -33.13 -27.94
C GLU A 174 21.06 -32.19 -28.85
N ALA A 175 20.49 -31.83 -30.01
CA ALA A 175 21.13 -30.92 -30.95
C ALA A 175 21.33 -29.52 -30.37
N ILE A 176 20.35 -29.03 -29.59
CA ILE A 176 20.42 -27.73 -28.92
C ILE A 176 21.48 -27.74 -27.82
N ARG A 177 21.58 -28.82 -27.04
CA ARG A 177 22.60 -28.96 -25.99
C ARG A 177 24.00 -28.94 -26.58
N ASP A 178 24.26 -29.72 -27.63
CA ASP A 178 25.56 -29.80 -28.29
C ASP A 178 25.97 -28.43 -28.85
N LEU A 179 25.04 -27.71 -29.51
CA LEU A 179 25.28 -26.34 -29.99
C LEU A 179 25.56 -25.35 -28.86
N LEU A 180 24.89 -25.47 -27.70
CA LEU A 180 25.14 -24.60 -26.56
C LEU A 180 26.48 -24.89 -25.87
N ALA A 181 26.92 -26.15 -25.87
CA ALA A 181 28.19 -26.59 -25.29
C ALA A 181 29.42 -26.08 -26.09
N GLU A 182 29.27 -25.90 -27.41
CA GLU A 182 30.33 -25.36 -28.27
C GLU A 182 30.54 -23.84 -28.13
N ILE A 183 29.61 -23.11 -27.51
CA ILE A 183 29.69 -21.64 -27.46
C ILE A 183 30.73 -21.16 -26.45
N ASN A 184 31.76 -20.48 -26.96
CA ASN A 184 32.70 -19.71 -26.13
C ASN A 184 32.12 -18.32 -25.80
N VAL A 185 31.61 -18.16 -24.57
CA VAL A 185 30.91 -16.95 -24.11
C VAL A 185 31.80 -15.69 -24.14
N PRO A 186 33.06 -15.70 -23.64
CA PRO A 186 33.98 -14.56 -23.76
C PRO A 186 34.22 -14.07 -25.19
N GLU A 187 34.46 -14.98 -26.13
CA GLU A 187 34.73 -14.63 -27.53
C GLU A 187 33.49 -14.04 -28.22
N LEU A 188 32.34 -14.66 -28.00
CA LEU A 188 31.06 -14.18 -28.53
C LEU A 188 30.73 -12.76 -28.01
N ALA A 189 31.02 -12.47 -26.75
CA ALA A 189 30.82 -11.14 -26.18
C ALA A 189 31.68 -10.08 -26.89
N LYS A 190 32.95 -10.40 -27.21
CA LYS A 190 33.87 -9.48 -27.91
C LYS A 190 33.39 -9.19 -29.33
N ASP A 191 32.96 -10.23 -30.06
CA ASP A 191 32.41 -10.08 -31.41
C ASP A 191 31.14 -9.22 -31.42
N LEU A 192 30.19 -9.49 -30.51
CA LEU A 192 28.96 -8.71 -30.40
C LEU A 192 29.19 -7.23 -30.08
N ARG A 193 30.21 -6.90 -29.27
CA ARG A 193 30.60 -5.50 -29.01
C ARG A 193 31.10 -4.81 -30.28
N SER A 194 31.97 -5.46 -31.07
CA SER A 194 32.44 -4.91 -32.34
C SER A 194 31.31 -4.72 -33.36
N GLN A 195 30.36 -5.66 -33.41
CA GLN A 195 29.18 -5.53 -34.28
C GLN A 195 28.25 -4.40 -33.85
N LEU A 196 28.17 -4.11 -32.55
CA LEU A 196 27.31 -3.08 -32.00
C LEU A 196 27.74 -1.67 -32.43
N GLU A 197 29.05 -1.41 -32.52
CA GLU A 197 29.61 -0.13 -32.99
C GLU A 197 29.18 0.19 -34.43
N LYS A 198 29.09 -0.83 -35.29
CA LYS A 198 28.75 -0.68 -36.71
C LYS A 198 27.23 -0.68 -36.96
N ALA A 199 26.41 -1.12 -36.00
CA ALA A 199 24.98 -1.35 -36.21
C ALA A 199 24.12 -0.11 -35.94
N ARG A 200 23.15 0.17 -36.83
CA ARG A 200 22.14 1.24 -36.66
C ARG A 200 20.71 0.66 -36.61
N GLY A 201 19.77 1.41 -36.02
CA GLY A 201 18.34 1.10 -36.01
C GLY A 201 17.96 -0.20 -35.26
N GLN A 202 17.06 -0.99 -35.85
CA GLN A 202 16.53 -2.22 -35.23
C GLN A 202 17.61 -3.30 -34.99
N LYS A 203 18.62 -3.37 -35.87
CA LYS A 203 19.75 -4.32 -35.72
C LYS A 203 20.52 -4.04 -34.43
N LYS A 204 20.75 -2.76 -34.11
CA LYS A 204 21.38 -2.33 -32.85
C LYS A 204 20.58 -2.80 -31.63
N ALA A 205 19.26 -2.61 -31.65
CA ALA A 205 18.39 -3.03 -30.54
C ALA A 205 18.38 -4.56 -30.31
N ARG A 206 18.45 -5.37 -31.37
CA ARG A 206 18.55 -6.83 -31.27
C ARG A 206 19.92 -7.26 -30.70
N LEU A 207 21.00 -6.65 -31.18
CA LEU A 207 22.36 -6.93 -30.70
C LEU A 207 22.52 -6.59 -29.22
N ILE A 208 21.97 -5.47 -28.74
CA ILE A 208 21.97 -5.10 -27.31
C ILE A 208 21.34 -6.20 -26.46
N LYS A 209 20.14 -6.68 -26.82
CA LYS A 209 19.45 -7.74 -26.06
C LYS A 209 20.21 -9.06 -26.07
N ARG A 210 20.90 -9.37 -27.16
CA ARG A 210 21.74 -10.57 -27.26
C ARG A 210 22.98 -10.44 -26.39
N LEU A 211 23.68 -9.30 -26.49
CA LEU A 211 24.85 -8.98 -25.68
C LEU A 211 24.53 -9.02 -24.18
N GLU A 212 23.38 -8.50 -23.76
CA GLU A 212 22.94 -8.54 -22.35
C GLU A 212 22.88 -9.98 -21.80
N VAL A 213 22.35 -10.94 -22.58
CA VAL A 213 22.27 -12.34 -22.16
C VAL A 213 23.65 -13.00 -22.13
N VAL A 214 24.49 -12.75 -23.14
CA VAL A 214 25.85 -13.30 -23.21
C VAL A 214 26.71 -12.77 -22.06
N GLU A 215 26.63 -11.48 -21.76
CA GLU A 215 27.33 -10.87 -20.63
C GLU A 215 26.81 -11.36 -19.29
N ALA A 216 25.51 -11.63 -19.16
CA ALA A 216 24.96 -12.26 -17.95
C ALA A 216 25.59 -13.64 -17.68
N PHE A 217 25.73 -14.50 -18.69
CA PHE A 217 26.40 -15.79 -18.56
C PHE A 217 27.91 -15.64 -18.29
N ARG A 218 28.55 -14.65 -18.90
CA ARG A 218 29.97 -14.35 -18.66
C ARG A 218 30.20 -13.95 -17.19
N ASN A 219 29.35 -13.09 -16.65
CA ASN A 219 29.46 -12.59 -15.28
C ASN A 219 29.09 -13.65 -14.24
N SER A 220 28.06 -14.46 -14.49
CA SER A 220 27.62 -15.52 -13.58
C SER A 220 28.50 -16.77 -13.61
N ARG A 221 29.37 -16.91 -14.63
CA ARG A 221 30.23 -18.08 -14.89
C ARG A 221 29.45 -19.39 -15.07
N PHE A 222 28.14 -19.30 -15.33
CA PHE A 222 27.32 -20.47 -15.63
C PHE A 222 27.48 -20.93 -17.07
N ARG A 223 27.31 -22.23 -17.31
CA ARG A 223 27.37 -22.79 -18.65
C ARG A 223 26.00 -22.73 -19.34
N PRO A 224 25.92 -22.31 -20.62
CA PRO A 224 24.65 -22.23 -21.34
C PRO A 224 23.92 -23.58 -21.48
N GLU A 225 24.66 -24.69 -21.53
CA GLU A 225 24.15 -26.06 -21.64
C GLU A 225 23.22 -26.47 -20.48
N TRP A 226 23.35 -25.87 -19.29
CA TRP A 226 22.50 -26.16 -18.13
C TRP A 226 21.03 -25.74 -18.30
N MET A 227 20.68 -25.03 -19.38
CA MET A 227 19.28 -24.79 -19.77
C MET A 227 18.59 -26.06 -20.33
N VAL A 228 19.37 -27.10 -20.64
CA VAL A 228 18.89 -28.43 -21.03
C VAL A 228 19.09 -29.39 -19.87
N LEU A 229 18.02 -30.09 -19.48
CA LEU A 229 17.98 -30.98 -18.34
C LEU A 229 18.33 -32.42 -18.76
N ASP A 230 19.34 -33.01 -18.13
CA ASP A 230 19.61 -34.45 -18.17
C ASP A 230 19.03 -35.18 -16.94
N VAL A 231 18.88 -34.46 -15.83
CA VAL A 231 18.36 -34.98 -14.55
C VAL A 231 17.23 -34.06 -14.07
N LEU A 232 16.11 -34.66 -13.69
CA LEU A 232 14.94 -33.94 -13.19
C LEU A 232 14.77 -34.16 -11.67
N PRO A 233 14.79 -33.12 -10.83
CA PRO A 233 14.52 -33.28 -9.40
C PRO A 233 13.04 -33.60 -9.12
N VAL A 234 12.81 -34.41 -8.09
CA VAL A 234 11.48 -34.80 -7.61
C VAL A 234 11.22 -34.13 -6.27
N LEU A 235 10.11 -33.39 -6.20
CA LEU A 235 9.67 -32.70 -5.00
C LEU A 235 9.39 -33.70 -3.85
N PRO A 236 9.72 -33.36 -2.58
CA PRO A 236 9.42 -34.21 -1.42
C PRO A 236 7.91 -34.51 -1.28
N PRO A 237 7.51 -35.71 -0.80
CA PRO A 237 6.12 -36.16 -0.76
C PRO A 237 5.21 -35.31 0.13
N GLU A 238 5.70 -34.75 1.24
CA GLU A 238 4.92 -33.87 2.12
C GLU A 238 4.48 -32.56 1.44
N LEU A 239 5.18 -32.14 0.39
CA LEU A 239 4.79 -30.98 -0.42
C LEU A 239 3.80 -31.34 -1.55
N ARG A 240 3.52 -32.63 -1.73
CA ARG A 240 2.55 -33.20 -2.69
C ARG A 240 1.75 -34.33 -2.04
N PRO A 241 1.03 -34.05 -0.94
CA PRO A 241 0.43 -35.08 -0.09
C PRO A 241 -0.65 -35.86 -0.81
N MET A 242 -0.91 -37.05 -0.26
CA MET A 242 -2.04 -37.90 -0.59
C MET A 242 -2.81 -38.11 0.72
N VAL A 243 -4.02 -37.55 0.81
CA VAL A 243 -4.81 -37.55 2.03
C VAL A 243 -5.95 -38.53 1.87
N GLU A 244 -6.15 -39.39 2.85
CA GLU A 244 -7.30 -40.29 2.91
C GLU A 244 -8.56 -39.48 3.23
N LEU A 245 -9.62 -39.68 2.44
CA LEU A 245 -10.95 -39.13 2.66
C LEU A 245 -11.86 -40.23 3.21
N ASP A 246 -12.93 -39.81 3.88
CA ASP A 246 -13.96 -40.72 4.37
C ASP A 246 -14.48 -41.61 3.23
N GLY A 247 -14.51 -42.93 3.47
CA GLY A 247 -14.90 -43.94 2.47
C GLY A 247 -13.74 -44.56 1.68
N GLY A 248 -12.51 -44.51 2.19
CA GLY A 248 -11.34 -45.21 1.62
C GLY A 248 -10.86 -44.64 0.28
N ARG A 249 -11.29 -43.41 -0.05
CA ARG A 249 -10.83 -42.66 -1.24
C ARG A 249 -9.61 -41.84 -0.86
N PHE A 250 -8.75 -41.56 -1.84
CA PHE A 250 -7.58 -40.71 -1.63
C PHE A 250 -7.66 -39.46 -2.49
N ALA A 251 -7.47 -38.30 -1.86
CA ALA A 251 -7.22 -37.04 -2.54
C ALA A 251 -5.72 -36.92 -2.84
N THR A 252 -5.36 -36.95 -4.12
CA THR A 252 -3.97 -36.82 -4.59
C THR A 252 -3.69 -35.43 -5.12
N SER A 253 -2.52 -34.87 -4.82
CA SER A 253 -2.01 -33.68 -5.50
C SER A 253 -1.83 -33.90 -7.01
N ASP A 254 -2.25 -32.93 -7.84
CA ASP A 254 -2.08 -32.91 -9.30
C ASP A 254 -0.61 -33.15 -9.75
N LEU A 255 0.37 -32.74 -8.94
CA LEU A 255 1.79 -32.96 -9.22
C LEU A 255 2.15 -34.44 -9.33
N ASN A 256 1.53 -35.29 -8.51
CA ASN A 256 1.80 -36.73 -8.54
C ASN A 256 1.40 -37.33 -9.90
N ASP A 257 0.30 -36.86 -10.49
CA ASP A 257 -0.12 -37.29 -11.83
C ASP A 257 0.83 -36.83 -12.94
N LEU A 258 1.35 -35.60 -12.84
CA LEU A 258 2.33 -35.07 -13.78
C LEU A 258 3.67 -35.82 -13.68
N TYR A 259 4.18 -36.07 -12.47
CA TYR A 259 5.38 -36.89 -12.25
C TYR A 259 5.20 -38.32 -12.77
N ARG A 260 4.04 -38.94 -12.51
CA ARG A 260 3.70 -40.28 -13.00
C ARG A 260 3.76 -40.35 -14.53
N ARG A 261 3.24 -39.34 -15.23
CA ARG A 261 3.33 -39.26 -16.70
C ARG A 261 4.79 -39.18 -17.17
N VAL A 262 5.63 -38.37 -16.54
CA VAL A 262 7.06 -38.26 -16.89
C VAL A 262 7.77 -39.60 -16.68
N ILE A 263 7.61 -40.24 -15.52
CA ILE A 263 8.25 -41.52 -15.21
C ILE A 263 7.83 -42.61 -16.20
N ASN A 264 6.53 -42.72 -16.50
CA ASN A 264 6.02 -43.70 -17.46
C ASN A 264 6.62 -43.52 -18.87
N ARG A 265 6.69 -42.27 -19.35
CA ARG A 265 7.28 -41.94 -20.65
C ARG A 265 8.77 -42.21 -20.68
N ASN A 266 9.48 -41.86 -19.61
CA ASN A 266 10.91 -42.08 -19.46
C ASN A 266 11.27 -43.57 -19.45
N ASN A 267 10.54 -44.37 -18.66
CA ASN A 267 10.74 -45.82 -18.59
C ASN A 267 10.42 -46.50 -19.93
N ARG A 268 9.36 -46.05 -20.61
CA ARG A 268 9.02 -46.53 -21.95
C ARG A 268 10.12 -46.21 -22.96
N LEU A 269 10.65 -44.98 -22.95
CA LEU A 269 11.75 -44.58 -23.83
C LEU A 269 13.02 -45.40 -23.56
N ASN A 270 13.41 -45.58 -22.29
CA ASN A 270 14.55 -46.44 -21.92
C ASN A 270 14.39 -47.86 -22.45
N LYS A 271 13.21 -48.46 -22.29
CA LYS A 271 12.92 -49.81 -22.80
C LYS A 271 13.01 -49.86 -24.33
N LEU A 272 12.51 -48.85 -25.04
CA LEU A 272 12.59 -48.76 -26.50
C LEU A 272 14.04 -48.63 -27.00
N LEU A 273 14.88 -47.85 -26.30
CA LEU A 273 16.30 -47.70 -26.61
C LEU A 273 17.06 -49.02 -26.41
N GLN A 274 16.78 -49.74 -25.32
CA GLN A 274 17.39 -51.06 -25.03
C GLN A 274 17.01 -52.11 -26.08
N LEU A 275 15.78 -52.05 -26.61
CA LEU A 275 15.29 -52.96 -27.64
C LEU A 275 15.74 -52.58 -29.07
N GLY A 276 16.46 -51.47 -29.25
CA GLY A 276 16.89 -51.01 -30.58
C GLY A 276 15.72 -50.62 -31.50
N ALA A 277 14.65 -50.04 -30.94
CA ALA A 277 13.44 -49.70 -31.69
C ALA A 277 13.68 -48.69 -32.83
N PRO A 278 12.88 -48.71 -33.92
CA PRO A 278 13.02 -47.78 -35.04
C PRO A 278 12.99 -46.30 -34.62
N ASN A 279 13.79 -45.49 -35.31
CA ASN A 279 13.97 -44.05 -35.01
C ASN A 279 12.67 -43.24 -34.99
N ILE A 280 11.66 -43.60 -35.79
CA ILE A 280 10.37 -42.89 -35.82
C ILE A 280 9.66 -43.01 -34.46
N ILE A 281 9.66 -44.21 -33.87
CA ILE A 281 9.03 -44.47 -32.57
C ILE A 281 9.83 -43.79 -31.47
N VAL A 282 11.16 -43.87 -31.51
CA VAL A 282 12.05 -43.22 -30.54
C VAL A 282 11.88 -41.70 -30.58
N ARG A 283 11.79 -41.08 -31.76
CA ARG A 283 11.53 -39.64 -31.93
C ARG A 283 10.19 -39.23 -31.33
N ASN A 284 9.14 -40.01 -31.61
CA ASN A 284 7.82 -39.74 -31.04
C ASN A 284 7.86 -39.83 -29.50
N GLU A 285 8.49 -40.85 -28.93
CA GLU A 285 8.56 -40.99 -27.47
C GLU A 285 9.46 -39.92 -26.82
N LYS A 286 10.57 -39.52 -27.47
CA LYS A 286 11.37 -38.35 -27.06
C LYS A 286 10.53 -37.06 -27.06
N ARG A 287 9.71 -36.84 -28.09
CA ARG A 287 8.75 -35.72 -28.15
C ARG A 287 7.72 -35.78 -27.02
N MET A 288 7.15 -36.95 -26.76
CA MET A 288 6.17 -37.15 -25.68
C MET A 288 6.79 -36.96 -24.28
N LEU A 289 8.06 -37.33 -24.10
CA LEU A 289 8.80 -37.07 -22.87
C LEU A 289 9.02 -35.57 -22.66
N GLN A 290 9.45 -34.85 -23.70
CA GLN A 290 9.56 -33.38 -23.66
C GLN A 290 8.20 -32.74 -23.31
N GLU A 291 7.09 -33.22 -23.89
CA GLU A 291 5.73 -32.77 -23.57
C GLU A 291 5.35 -32.99 -22.10
N ALA A 292 5.67 -34.17 -21.57
CA ALA A 292 5.36 -34.51 -20.19
C ALA A 292 6.15 -33.63 -19.20
N VAL A 293 7.42 -33.36 -19.49
CA VAL A 293 8.25 -32.48 -18.64
C VAL A 293 7.82 -31.02 -18.78
N ASP A 294 7.48 -30.55 -19.98
CA ASP A 294 6.94 -29.21 -20.19
C ASP A 294 5.65 -29.01 -19.37
N ALA A 295 4.74 -30.00 -19.38
CA ALA A 295 3.48 -29.94 -18.63
C ALA A 295 3.68 -30.02 -17.11
N LEU A 296 4.72 -30.74 -16.63
CA LEU A 296 5.09 -30.78 -15.22
C LEU A 296 5.58 -29.41 -14.74
N ILE A 297 6.42 -28.74 -15.54
CA ILE A 297 7.01 -27.45 -15.17
C ILE A 297 5.99 -26.32 -15.33
N ASP A 298 5.34 -26.19 -16.50
CA ASP A 298 4.41 -25.10 -16.81
C ASP A 298 3.28 -25.57 -17.76
N ASN A 299 2.19 -26.06 -17.18
CA ASN A 299 1.05 -26.60 -17.93
C ASN A 299 0.31 -25.49 -18.68
N GLY A 300 0.09 -25.67 -19.99
CA GLY A 300 -0.65 -24.73 -20.85
C GLY A 300 0.19 -23.70 -21.61
N ARG A 301 1.52 -23.64 -21.40
CA ARG A 301 2.38 -22.65 -22.11
C ARG A 301 2.65 -22.97 -23.58
N ARG A 302 2.64 -24.24 -23.95
CA ARG A 302 2.91 -24.73 -25.32
C ARG A 302 1.63 -25.00 -26.13
N GLY A 303 0.49 -25.19 -25.47
CA GLY A 303 -0.76 -25.56 -26.12
C GLY A 303 -1.86 -25.89 -25.12
N ARG A 304 -2.78 -26.79 -25.49
CA ARG A 304 -3.90 -27.19 -24.63
C ARG A 304 -3.36 -27.79 -23.32
N PRO A 305 -3.84 -27.33 -22.16
CA PRO A 305 -3.39 -27.85 -20.88
C PRO A 305 -3.79 -29.31 -20.74
N VAL A 306 -2.92 -30.06 -20.08
CA VAL A 306 -3.19 -31.44 -19.72
C VAL A 306 -4.26 -31.47 -18.62
N THR A 307 -5.34 -32.21 -18.88
CA THR A 307 -6.47 -32.34 -17.94
C THR A 307 -6.44 -33.67 -17.17
N GLY A 308 -7.04 -33.63 -15.98
CA GLY A 308 -7.33 -34.81 -15.15
C GLY A 308 -8.71 -35.41 -15.45
N ALA A 309 -9.15 -36.36 -14.61
CA ALA A 309 -10.41 -37.08 -14.79
C ALA A 309 -11.66 -36.16 -14.82
N GLY A 310 -11.65 -35.06 -14.09
CA GLY A 310 -12.73 -34.06 -14.07
C GLY A 310 -12.66 -33.00 -15.16
N ASN A 311 -11.91 -33.23 -16.25
CA ASN A 311 -11.63 -32.27 -17.34
C ASN A 311 -11.03 -30.92 -16.90
N ARG A 312 -10.62 -30.81 -15.62
CA ARG A 312 -9.88 -29.66 -15.07
C ARG A 312 -8.41 -29.75 -15.48
N PRO A 313 -7.75 -28.63 -15.84
CA PRO A 313 -6.30 -28.61 -16.03
C PRO A 313 -5.58 -28.96 -14.73
N LEU A 314 -4.55 -29.80 -14.83
CA LEU A 314 -3.68 -30.16 -13.70
C LEU A 314 -2.78 -28.97 -13.33
N LYS A 315 -2.63 -28.67 -12.04
CA LYS A 315 -1.72 -27.63 -11.55
C LYS A 315 -0.26 -28.08 -11.66
N SER A 316 0.54 -27.29 -12.38
CA SER A 316 1.99 -27.49 -12.56
C SER A 316 2.83 -26.86 -11.44
N LEU A 317 4.15 -27.09 -11.47
CA LEU A 317 5.09 -26.43 -10.55
C LEU A 317 5.04 -24.90 -10.66
N SER A 318 4.91 -24.38 -11.88
CA SER A 318 4.76 -22.94 -12.12
C SER A 318 3.47 -22.39 -11.50
N ASP A 319 2.35 -23.12 -11.57
CA ASP A 319 1.06 -22.70 -11.02
C ASP A 319 1.07 -22.64 -9.48
N LEU A 320 1.92 -23.41 -8.82
CA LEU A 320 2.13 -23.32 -7.37
C LEU A 320 2.89 -22.04 -6.98
N LEU A 321 3.66 -21.45 -7.89
CA LEU A 321 4.43 -20.23 -7.64
C LEU A 321 3.69 -18.97 -8.10
N LYS A 322 3.08 -19.01 -9.29
CA LYS A 322 2.47 -17.85 -9.97
C LYS A 322 0.98 -17.68 -9.63
N GLY A 323 0.47 -16.47 -9.86
CA GLY A 323 -0.96 -16.16 -9.74
C GLY A 323 -1.41 -15.85 -8.31
N LYS A 324 -2.72 -15.57 -8.14
CA LYS A 324 -3.31 -15.19 -6.84
C LYS A 324 -3.22 -16.32 -5.80
N GLN A 325 -3.41 -17.56 -6.23
CA GLN A 325 -3.26 -18.76 -5.39
C GLN A 325 -1.82 -19.27 -5.27
N GLY A 326 -0.85 -18.58 -5.89
CA GLY A 326 0.55 -18.96 -5.84
C GLY A 326 1.15 -18.68 -4.46
N ARG A 327 2.21 -19.43 -4.11
CA ARG A 327 2.86 -19.36 -2.78
C ARG A 327 3.29 -17.94 -2.40
N PHE A 328 3.87 -17.18 -3.34
CA PHE A 328 4.33 -15.80 -3.09
C PHE A 328 3.23 -14.88 -2.57
N ARG A 329 1.98 -15.06 -3.02
CA ARG A 329 0.86 -14.18 -2.65
C ARG A 329 0.01 -14.76 -1.53
N GLN A 330 -0.43 -16.01 -1.68
CA GLN A 330 -1.43 -16.59 -0.78
C GLN A 330 -0.86 -17.07 0.56
N ASN A 331 0.38 -17.55 0.58
CA ASN A 331 0.94 -18.26 1.74
C ASN A 331 2.13 -17.54 2.38
N LEU A 332 2.85 -16.71 1.61
CA LEU A 332 4.03 -16.00 2.10
C LEU A 332 3.67 -14.59 2.60
N LEU A 333 2.85 -13.85 1.86
CA LEU A 333 2.38 -12.52 2.26
C LEU A 333 1.07 -12.58 3.05
N GLY A 334 0.07 -13.32 2.54
CA GLY A 334 -1.12 -13.68 3.32
C GLY A 334 -0.84 -14.92 4.16
N LYS A 335 -1.20 -14.91 5.45
CA LYS A 335 -1.14 -16.09 6.32
C LYS A 335 -2.38 -16.13 7.19
N ARG A 336 -2.82 -17.33 7.52
CA ARG A 336 -3.73 -17.52 8.66
C ARG A 336 -2.90 -17.42 9.93
N VAL A 337 -3.44 -16.72 10.91
CA VAL A 337 -2.76 -16.38 12.15
C VAL A 337 -3.59 -16.94 13.30
N ASP A 338 -2.94 -17.67 14.20
CA ASP A 338 -3.56 -18.14 15.43
C ASP A 338 -3.73 -16.96 16.42
N TYR A 339 -4.41 -17.15 17.56
CA TYR A 339 -4.71 -16.05 18.51
C TYR A 339 -5.44 -14.86 17.86
N SER A 340 -6.40 -15.19 16.99
CA SER A 340 -7.29 -14.22 16.38
C SER A 340 -8.74 -14.66 16.43
N GLY A 341 -9.64 -13.68 16.54
CA GLY A 341 -11.08 -13.88 16.56
C GLY A 341 -11.77 -12.87 15.65
N ARG A 342 -13.05 -13.05 15.34
CA ARG A 342 -13.86 -12.06 14.60
C ARG A 342 -15.27 -12.06 15.15
N SER A 343 -15.84 -10.88 15.33
CA SER A 343 -17.26 -10.72 15.60
C SER A 343 -17.82 -9.47 14.92
N VAL A 344 -19.15 -9.34 14.98
CA VAL A 344 -19.89 -8.12 14.61
C VAL A 344 -19.56 -7.01 15.59
N ILE A 345 -19.45 -5.78 15.08
CA ILE A 345 -19.23 -4.59 15.92
C ILE A 345 -20.55 -3.92 16.30
N VAL A 346 -20.58 -3.38 17.50
CA VAL A 346 -21.66 -2.53 18.03
C VAL A 346 -21.06 -1.28 18.66
N VAL A 347 -21.86 -0.24 18.83
CA VAL A 347 -21.40 1.02 19.42
C VAL A 347 -21.17 0.86 20.93
N GLY A 348 -20.02 1.33 21.41
CA GLY A 348 -19.71 1.45 22.84
C GLY A 348 -19.51 2.92 23.22
N PRO A 349 -20.59 3.69 23.49
CA PRO A 349 -20.50 5.13 23.72
C PRO A 349 -19.78 5.49 25.03
N GLU A 350 -19.84 4.62 26.04
CA GLU A 350 -19.21 4.80 27.36
C GLU A 350 -17.70 4.52 27.35
N LEU A 351 -17.19 3.83 26.33
CA LEU A 351 -15.77 3.52 26.21
C LEU A 351 -14.93 4.79 26.03
N LYS A 352 -13.72 4.79 26.58
CA LYS A 352 -12.71 5.81 26.30
C LYS A 352 -12.06 5.56 24.94
N MET A 353 -11.44 6.58 24.34
CA MET A 353 -10.85 6.50 23.00
C MET A 353 -9.85 5.34 22.81
N HIS A 354 -9.17 4.92 23.89
CA HIS A 354 -8.20 3.83 23.87
C HIS A 354 -8.76 2.45 24.19
N GLN A 355 -10.05 2.33 24.54
CA GLN A 355 -10.66 1.09 24.99
C GLN A 355 -11.52 0.44 23.90
N CYS A 356 -11.61 -0.89 23.93
CA CYS A 356 -12.59 -1.65 23.15
C CYS A 356 -13.27 -2.70 24.02
N GLY A 357 -14.55 -2.98 23.78
CA GLY A 357 -15.25 -4.05 24.50
C GLY A 357 -15.05 -5.40 23.83
N LEU A 358 -14.47 -6.37 24.54
CA LEU A 358 -14.36 -7.76 24.08
C LEU A 358 -15.36 -8.69 24.80
N PRO A 359 -16.11 -9.50 24.04
CA PRO A 359 -16.95 -10.54 24.61
C PRO A 359 -16.18 -11.51 25.51
N LYS A 360 -16.71 -11.83 26.70
CA LYS A 360 -16.11 -12.78 27.65
C LYS A 360 -15.73 -14.13 27.02
N GLU A 361 -16.65 -14.74 26.25
CA GLU A 361 -16.40 -16.03 25.56
C GLU A 361 -15.22 -15.92 24.57
N MET A 362 -15.13 -14.82 23.83
CA MET A 362 -14.05 -14.59 22.86
C MET A 362 -12.72 -14.34 23.56
N ALA A 363 -12.72 -13.48 24.58
CA ALA A 363 -11.53 -13.15 25.35
C ALA A 363 -10.95 -14.41 26.03
N LEU A 364 -11.79 -15.26 26.61
CA LEU A 364 -11.34 -16.51 27.23
C LEU A 364 -10.60 -17.41 26.24
N GLU A 365 -11.11 -17.57 25.02
CA GLU A 365 -10.48 -18.46 24.04
C GLU A 365 -9.19 -17.87 23.47
N LEU A 366 -9.12 -16.54 23.32
CA LEU A 366 -7.93 -15.82 22.88
C LEU A 366 -6.81 -15.85 23.94
N PHE A 367 -7.16 -15.66 25.21
CA PHE A 367 -6.20 -15.57 26.32
C PHE A 367 -6.02 -16.89 27.08
N LYS A 368 -6.62 -17.98 26.60
CA LYS A 368 -6.64 -19.30 27.25
C LYS A 368 -5.29 -19.76 27.81
N PRO A 369 -4.16 -19.68 27.07
CA PRO A 369 -2.88 -20.13 27.61
C PRO A 369 -2.34 -19.25 28.75
N PHE A 370 -2.65 -17.96 28.75
CA PHE A 370 -2.24 -17.01 29.78
C PHE A 370 -3.03 -17.23 31.06
N VAL A 371 -4.36 -17.40 30.95
CA VAL A 371 -5.22 -17.74 32.09
C VAL A 371 -4.79 -19.06 32.72
N MET A 372 -4.51 -20.09 31.91
CA MET A 372 -4.01 -21.37 32.42
C MET A 372 -2.66 -21.24 33.16
N ARG A 373 -1.78 -20.32 32.71
CA ARG A 373 -0.49 -20.06 33.35
C ARG A 373 -0.67 -19.36 34.70
N GLU A 374 -1.48 -18.31 34.77
CA GLU A 374 -1.73 -17.59 36.03
C GLU A 374 -2.47 -18.49 37.05
N MET A 375 -3.43 -19.31 36.61
CA MET A 375 -4.09 -20.29 37.50
C MET A 375 -3.10 -21.28 38.13
N MET A 376 -2.05 -21.70 37.40
CA MET A 376 -0.99 -22.53 37.97
C MET A 376 -0.09 -21.73 38.90
N ARG A 377 0.24 -20.49 38.56
CA ARG A 377 1.09 -19.60 39.36
C ARG A 377 0.47 -19.29 40.73
N HIS A 378 -0.84 -19.06 40.79
CA HIS A 378 -1.58 -18.84 42.03
C HIS A 378 -1.91 -20.13 42.80
N GLY A 379 -1.61 -21.32 42.25
CA GLY A 379 -1.85 -22.61 42.90
C GLY A 379 -3.29 -23.11 42.81
N TYR A 380 -4.18 -22.46 42.05
CA TYR A 380 -5.56 -22.91 41.82
C TYR A 380 -5.65 -24.20 40.98
N ALA A 381 -4.62 -24.48 40.19
CA ALA A 381 -4.50 -25.72 39.42
C ALA A 381 -3.11 -26.36 39.55
N GLN A 382 -3.08 -27.65 39.85
CA GLN A 382 -1.83 -28.42 40.02
C GLN A 382 -1.11 -28.72 38.68
N ASN A 383 -1.84 -28.82 37.57
CA ASN A 383 -1.27 -29.16 36.27
C ASN A 383 -2.09 -28.55 35.12
N ILE A 384 -1.47 -28.45 33.93
CA ILE A 384 -2.06 -27.88 32.71
C ILE A 384 -3.39 -28.56 32.32
N LYS A 385 -3.53 -29.87 32.55
CA LYS A 385 -4.77 -30.60 32.24
C LYS A 385 -5.91 -30.20 33.18
N SER A 386 -5.63 -30.05 34.47
CA SER A 386 -6.57 -29.57 35.48
C SER A 386 -6.97 -28.13 35.19
N ALA A 387 -5.99 -27.25 34.91
CA ALA A 387 -6.24 -25.87 34.51
C ALA A 387 -7.14 -25.80 33.26
N ARG A 388 -6.84 -26.58 32.21
CA ARG A 388 -7.66 -26.65 30.99
C ARG A 388 -9.10 -27.06 31.31
N ARG A 389 -9.29 -28.09 32.15
CA ARG A 389 -10.63 -28.57 32.52
C ARG A 389 -11.43 -27.53 33.32
N GLN A 390 -10.77 -26.75 34.18
CA GLN A 390 -11.41 -25.66 34.92
C GLN A 390 -11.78 -24.49 33.99
N VAL A 391 -10.86 -24.09 33.10
CA VAL A 391 -11.10 -23.04 32.11
C VAL A 391 -12.24 -23.41 31.15
N GLU A 392 -12.29 -24.66 30.67
CA GLU A 392 -13.38 -25.14 29.80
C GLU A 392 -14.75 -25.22 30.49
N ARG A 393 -14.78 -25.37 31.81
CA ARG A 393 -16.03 -25.39 32.58
C ARG A 393 -16.64 -24.00 32.75
N GLY A 394 -15.81 -22.95 32.75
CA GLY A 394 -16.22 -21.56 32.99
C GLY A 394 -16.75 -21.37 34.41
N GLY A 395 -16.01 -20.67 35.25
CA GLY A 395 -16.43 -20.32 36.61
C GLY A 395 -15.91 -18.94 37.01
N ASP A 396 -16.44 -18.39 38.09
CA ASP A 396 -16.15 -17.01 38.53
C ASP A 396 -14.65 -16.75 38.69
N LEU A 397 -13.92 -17.71 39.28
CA LEU A 397 -12.46 -17.65 39.40
C LEU A 397 -11.75 -17.47 38.05
N VAL A 398 -12.25 -18.10 36.99
CA VAL A 398 -11.64 -18.00 35.65
C VAL A 398 -11.87 -16.60 35.07
N TRP A 399 -13.02 -15.98 35.37
CA TRP A 399 -13.33 -14.61 34.94
C TRP A 399 -12.48 -13.58 35.67
N ASP A 400 -12.27 -13.74 36.97
CA ASP A 400 -11.39 -12.87 37.76
C ASP A 400 -9.94 -12.96 37.25
N MET A 401 -9.44 -14.17 36.98
CA MET A 401 -8.11 -14.37 36.41
C MET A 401 -8.00 -13.82 34.98
N LEU A 402 -9.08 -13.89 34.19
CA LEU A 402 -9.10 -13.33 32.85
C LEU A 402 -9.02 -11.80 32.89
N ASP A 403 -9.72 -11.15 33.82
CA ASP A 403 -9.67 -9.69 34.00
C ASP A 403 -8.26 -9.21 34.38
N GLU A 404 -7.59 -9.95 35.28
CA GLU A 404 -6.19 -9.69 35.65
C GLU A 404 -5.23 -9.84 34.47
N VAL A 405 -5.41 -10.87 33.64
CA VAL A 405 -4.56 -11.13 32.45
C VAL A 405 -4.77 -10.09 31.34
N ILE A 406 -6.00 -9.59 31.20
CA ILE A 406 -6.36 -8.62 30.16
C ILE A 406 -5.86 -7.21 30.49
N LYS A 407 -5.79 -6.88 31.79
CA LYS A 407 -5.28 -5.59 32.23
C LYS A 407 -3.87 -5.36 31.69
N ASP A 408 -3.65 -4.18 31.11
CA ASP A 408 -2.40 -3.81 30.46
C ASP A 408 -1.99 -4.66 29.23
N HIS A 409 -2.85 -5.53 28.71
CA HIS A 409 -2.57 -6.32 27.52
C HIS A 409 -3.31 -5.77 26.29
N PRO A 410 -2.66 -4.97 25.42
CA PRO A 410 -3.33 -4.40 24.25
C PRO A 410 -3.78 -5.50 23.26
N VAL A 411 -4.84 -5.23 22.52
CA VAL A 411 -5.32 -6.04 21.40
C VAL A 411 -5.39 -5.20 20.13
N LEU A 412 -5.19 -5.83 18.98
CA LEU A 412 -5.26 -5.15 17.69
C LEU A 412 -6.62 -5.42 17.05
N LEU A 413 -7.37 -4.36 16.79
CA LEU A 413 -8.57 -4.41 15.95
C LEU A 413 -8.19 -4.06 14.51
N ASN A 414 -8.77 -4.80 13.57
CA ASN A 414 -8.56 -4.59 12.15
C ASN A 414 -9.90 -4.61 11.41
N ARG A 415 -10.04 -3.80 10.36
CA ARG A 415 -11.16 -3.88 9.41
C ARG A 415 -10.66 -4.25 8.02
N ALA A 416 -11.29 -5.27 7.43
CA ALA A 416 -10.99 -5.69 6.06
C ALA A 416 -12.00 -5.05 5.08
N PRO A 417 -11.57 -4.51 3.92
CA PRO A 417 -10.19 -4.37 3.46
C PRO A 417 -9.42 -3.20 4.10
N THR A 418 -8.17 -3.45 4.51
CA THR A 418 -7.31 -2.42 5.10
C THR A 418 -6.67 -1.55 4.01
N LEU A 419 -7.23 -0.35 3.76
CA LEU A 419 -6.75 0.56 2.71
C LEU A 419 -5.59 1.47 3.15
N HIS A 420 -5.54 1.84 4.42
CA HIS A 420 -4.53 2.71 5.02
C HIS A 420 -4.13 2.20 6.42
N ARG A 421 -3.06 2.76 7.01
CA ARG A 421 -2.55 2.34 8.33
C ARG A 421 -3.58 2.37 9.45
N LEU A 422 -4.47 3.36 9.49
CA LEU A 422 -5.47 3.53 10.56
C LEU A 422 -6.57 2.45 10.56
N GLY A 423 -6.57 1.54 9.58
CA GLY A 423 -7.48 0.39 9.55
C GLY A 423 -7.03 -0.75 10.49
N ILE A 424 -5.87 -0.59 11.15
CA ILE A 424 -5.42 -1.44 12.25
C ILE A 424 -4.99 -0.54 13.39
N GLN A 425 -5.60 -0.69 14.56
CA GLN A 425 -5.26 0.08 15.76
C GLN A 425 -5.24 -0.82 16.99
N ALA A 426 -4.46 -0.41 17.98
CA ALA A 426 -4.39 -1.07 19.28
C ALA A 426 -5.35 -0.42 20.27
N PHE A 427 -6.03 -1.27 21.04
CA PHE A 427 -6.95 -0.90 22.10
C PHE A 427 -6.67 -1.71 23.35
N GLU A 428 -7.06 -1.16 24.50
CA GLU A 428 -7.14 -1.92 25.74
C GLU A 428 -8.50 -2.64 25.82
N PRO A 429 -8.52 -3.96 26.08
CA PRO A 429 -9.78 -4.70 26.13
C PRO A 429 -10.51 -4.48 27.45
N VAL A 430 -11.81 -4.25 27.38
CA VAL A 430 -12.73 -4.26 28.50
C VAL A 430 -13.69 -5.44 28.33
N LEU A 431 -13.86 -6.26 29.35
CA LEU A 431 -14.76 -7.40 29.28
C LEU A 431 -16.22 -6.93 29.21
N VAL A 432 -16.93 -7.35 28.17
CA VAL A 432 -18.35 -7.04 27.97
C VAL A 432 -19.19 -8.32 27.85
N GLU A 433 -20.44 -8.21 28.25
CA GLU A 433 -21.42 -9.29 28.07
C GLU A 433 -21.89 -9.39 26.61
N GLY A 434 -22.32 -10.58 26.21
CA GLY A 434 -22.79 -10.87 24.85
C GLY A 434 -21.69 -11.40 23.93
N ARG A 435 -21.88 -11.24 22.62
CA ARG A 435 -21.01 -11.81 21.58
C ARG A 435 -20.47 -10.79 20.58
N ALA A 436 -20.85 -9.52 20.69
CA ALA A 436 -20.43 -8.46 19.78
C ALA A 436 -19.29 -7.64 20.37
N ILE A 437 -18.39 -7.16 19.52
CA ILE A 437 -17.29 -6.29 19.92
C ILE A 437 -17.84 -4.87 20.04
N GLN A 438 -17.61 -4.20 21.18
CA GLN A 438 -17.96 -2.78 21.31
C GLN A 438 -16.80 -1.92 20.81
N LEU A 439 -17.10 -1.02 19.87
CA LEU A 439 -16.13 -0.09 19.30
C LEU A 439 -16.48 1.35 19.69
N HIS A 440 -15.44 2.15 19.95
CA HIS A 440 -15.57 3.58 20.21
C HIS A 440 -16.05 4.33 18.94
N PRO A 441 -17.06 5.21 19.04
CA PRO A 441 -17.67 5.85 17.87
C PRO A 441 -16.75 6.81 17.10
N LEU A 442 -15.77 7.47 17.72
CA LEU A 442 -14.83 8.34 17.00
C LEU A 442 -13.85 7.54 16.13
N SER A 443 -13.56 6.28 16.53
CA SER A 443 -12.69 5.38 15.77
C SER A 443 -13.34 4.87 14.48
N CYS A 444 -14.68 4.94 14.35
CA CYS A 444 -15.40 4.48 13.16
C CYS A 444 -14.96 5.23 11.89
N THR A 445 -14.63 6.51 11.99
CA THR A 445 -14.12 7.31 10.86
C THR A 445 -12.79 6.78 10.34
N ALA A 446 -11.89 6.42 11.26
CA ALA A 446 -10.59 5.83 10.95
C ALA A 446 -10.76 4.43 10.33
N PHE A 447 -11.62 3.57 10.87
CA PHE A 447 -11.89 2.26 10.28
C PHE A 447 -12.78 2.33 9.02
N ASN A 448 -13.40 3.48 8.75
CA ASN A 448 -14.50 3.64 7.79
C ASN A 448 -15.68 2.69 8.06
N ALA A 449 -15.91 2.33 9.33
CA ALA A 449 -16.84 1.30 9.77
C ALA A 449 -18.23 1.86 10.13
N ASP A 450 -19.24 1.02 9.97
CA ASP A 450 -20.63 1.26 10.33
C ASP A 450 -21.19 0.11 11.18
N PHE A 451 -22.35 0.34 11.81
CA PHE A 451 -22.96 -0.59 12.76
C PHE A 451 -24.17 -1.32 12.15
N ASP A 452 -24.06 -1.78 10.90
CA ASP A 452 -25.15 -2.45 10.15
C ASP A 452 -24.95 -3.97 9.99
N GLY A 453 -23.94 -4.54 10.65
CA GLY A 453 -23.54 -5.95 10.55
C GLY A 453 -22.07 -6.16 10.20
N ASP A 454 -21.33 -5.06 10.06
CA ASP A 454 -19.88 -5.04 9.86
C ASP A 454 -19.12 -5.83 10.93
N GLN A 455 -18.01 -6.47 10.52
CA GLN A 455 -17.25 -7.38 11.38
C GLN A 455 -15.79 -6.97 11.46
N MET A 456 -15.22 -7.03 12.67
CA MET A 456 -13.81 -6.77 12.91
C MET A 456 -13.08 -7.99 13.46
N PRO A 457 -11.96 -8.41 12.83
CA PRO A 457 -11.01 -9.30 13.48
C PRO A 457 -10.23 -8.63 14.61
N VAL A 458 -9.97 -9.42 15.66
CA VAL A 458 -9.13 -9.11 16.82
C VAL A 458 -7.87 -9.97 16.75
N HIS A 459 -6.70 -9.41 17.05
CA HIS A 459 -5.43 -10.12 17.18
C HIS A 459 -4.76 -9.81 18.51
N VAL A 460 -4.17 -10.84 19.15
CA VAL A 460 -3.48 -10.68 20.45
C VAL A 460 -1.95 -10.68 20.24
N PRO A 461 -1.24 -9.58 20.57
CA PRO A 461 0.22 -9.53 20.53
C PRO A 461 0.83 -10.35 21.67
N LEU A 462 1.63 -11.37 21.35
CA LEU A 462 2.12 -12.32 22.35
C LEU A 462 3.45 -11.94 23.00
N SER A 463 4.38 -11.33 22.25
CA SER A 463 5.70 -10.96 22.77
C SER A 463 5.66 -9.59 23.46
N SER A 464 6.53 -9.40 24.44
CA SER A 464 6.68 -8.12 25.16
C SER A 464 6.98 -6.96 24.22
N GLU A 465 7.82 -7.19 23.21
CA GLU A 465 8.16 -6.18 22.20
C GLU A 465 6.94 -5.80 21.36
N ALA A 466 6.08 -6.77 21.01
CA ALA A 466 4.89 -6.51 20.21
C ALA A 466 3.81 -5.79 21.02
N GLN A 467 3.70 -6.07 22.32
CA GLN A 467 2.82 -5.34 23.23
C GLN A 467 3.28 -3.89 23.41
N ALA A 468 4.59 -3.68 23.56
CA ALA A 468 5.17 -2.33 23.61
C ALA A 468 4.94 -1.56 22.31
N GLU A 469 5.22 -2.17 21.14
CA GLU A 469 4.94 -1.56 19.84
C GLU A 469 3.46 -1.19 19.67
N ALA A 470 2.55 -2.08 20.07
CA ALA A 470 1.12 -1.82 20.02
C ALA A 470 0.73 -0.61 20.89
N ARG A 471 1.28 -0.52 22.11
CA ARG A 471 0.97 0.56 23.07
C ARG A 471 1.56 1.91 22.69
N TYR A 472 2.78 1.96 22.16
CA TYR A 472 3.42 3.24 21.83
C TYR A 472 3.07 3.73 20.42
N LEU A 473 3.01 2.83 19.43
CA LEU A 473 2.88 3.22 18.02
C LEU A 473 1.43 3.09 17.51
N MET A 474 0.72 2.04 17.91
CA MET A 474 -0.57 1.67 17.29
C MET A 474 -1.79 2.09 18.11
N PHE A 475 -1.60 2.60 19.33
CA PHE A 475 -2.67 2.95 20.24
C PHE A 475 -3.61 3.99 19.62
N ALA A 476 -4.92 3.77 19.71
CA ALA A 476 -5.91 4.61 19.04
C ALA A 476 -5.84 6.09 19.47
N ALA A 477 -5.56 6.35 20.74
CA ALA A 477 -5.42 7.71 21.28
C ALA A 477 -4.21 8.49 20.71
N ASN A 478 -3.17 7.81 20.22
CA ASN A 478 -2.00 8.45 19.62
C ASN A 478 -2.21 8.76 18.13
N ASN A 479 -3.23 8.17 17.49
CA ASN A 479 -3.42 8.18 16.05
C ASN A 479 -4.60 9.07 15.64
N LEU A 480 -4.52 10.37 15.99
CA LEU A 480 -5.60 11.34 15.74
C LEU A 480 -5.47 12.07 14.39
N LEU A 481 -4.33 12.00 13.71
CA LEU A 481 -4.07 12.68 12.44
C LEU A 481 -4.15 11.74 11.23
N LYS A 482 -4.62 12.28 10.11
CA LYS A 482 -4.60 11.59 8.81
C LYS A 482 -3.21 11.65 8.20
N PRO A 483 -2.62 10.51 7.80
CA PRO A 483 -1.33 10.49 7.12
C PRO A 483 -1.29 11.23 5.77
N GLN A 484 -2.44 11.50 5.15
CA GLN A 484 -2.56 12.08 3.81
C GLN A 484 -2.24 13.58 3.76
N ASP A 485 -2.79 14.32 4.72
CA ASP A 485 -2.83 15.78 4.75
C ASP A 485 -2.44 16.36 6.12
N GLY A 486 -2.34 15.55 7.17
CA GLY A 486 -2.04 16.02 8.53
C GLY A 486 -3.24 16.56 9.28
N LYS A 487 -4.47 16.42 8.74
CA LYS A 487 -5.68 16.92 9.40
C LYS A 487 -6.23 15.89 10.40
N PRO A 488 -7.03 16.33 11.39
CA PRO A 488 -7.67 15.40 12.32
C PRO A 488 -8.55 14.35 11.61
N VAL A 489 -8.35 13.07 11.94
CA VAL A 489 -9.20 11.96 11.48
C VAL A 489 -10.45 11.81 12.33
N THR A 490 -10.29 11.90 13.64
CA THR A 490 -11.31 11.64 14.67
C THR A 490 -12.15 12.87 14.95
N VAL A 491 -12.76 13.43 13.90
CA VAL A 491 -13.73 14.51 14.05
C VAL A 491 -15.08 13.89 14.44
N PRO A 492 -15.79 14.43 15.44
CA PRO A 492 -17.15 14.01 15.76
C PRO A 492 -18.05 14.01 14.51
N THR A 493 -18.94 13.03 14.42
CA THR A 493 -19.85 12.87 13.27
C THR A 493 -21.28 12.66 13.74
N GLN A 494 -22.23 12.89 12.84
CA GLN A 494 -23.66 12.61 13.05
C GLN A 494 -24.17 13.28 14.35
N ASP A 495 -24.70 12.49 15.26
CA ASP A 495 -25.41 12.92 16.47
C ASP A 495 -24.52 13.75 17.39
N MET A 496 -23.23 13.44 17.49
CA MET A 496 -22.28 14.23 18.30
C MET A 496 -22.19 15.68 17.79
N VAL A 497 -22.16 15.87 16.46
CA VAL A 497 -22.14 17.20 15.85
C VAL A 497 -23.48 17.90 16.05
N LEU A 498 -24.57 17.16 15.89
CA LEU A 498 -25.91 17.71 16.04
C LEU A 498 -26.17 18.19 17.47
N GLY A 499 -25.70 17.45 18.47
CA GLY A 499 -25.76 17.86 19.88
C GLY A 499 -24.94 19.12 20.16
N CYS A 500 -23.70 19.20 19.67
CA CYS A 500 -22.87 20.41 19.81
C CYS A 500 -23.49 21.62 19.10
N TYR A 501 -24.09 21.41 17.92
CA TYR A 501 -24.79 22.44 17.18
C TYR A 501 -26.04 22.92 17.92
N TYR A 502 -26.85 21.99 18.44
CA TYR A 502 -28.04 22.31 19.24
C TYR A 502 -27.68 23.05 20.53
N LEU A 503 -26.54 22.70 21.16
CA LEU A 503 -26.06 23.38 22.35
C LEU A 503 -25.62 24.84 22.07
N THR A 504 -25.07 25.11 20.88
CA THR A 504 -24.48 26.41 20.54
C THR A 504 -25.37 27.33 19.70
N ILE A 505 -26.49 26.82 19.17
CA ILE A 505 -27.46 27.61 18.42
C ILE A 505 -28.21 28.58 19.34
N ILE A 506 -28.37 29.82 18.87
CA ILE A 506 -29.21 30.80 19.55
C ILE A 506 -30.66 30.50 19.16
N LYS A 507 -31.49 30.23 20.17
CA LYS A 507 -32.93 30.04 20.03
C LYS A 507 -33.62 30.91 21.08
N PRO A 508 -34.32 32.00 20.66
CA PRO A 508 -35.09 32.82 21.59
C PRO A 508 -36.18 31.97 22.24
N ASN A 509 -36.46 32.25 23.52
CA ASN A 509 -37.52 31.59 24.26
C ASN A 509 -38.88 32.16 23.78
N PRO A 510 -39.79 31.35 23.21
CA PRO A 510 -41.09 31.82 22.76
C PRO A 510 -41.96 32.39 23.90
N ASP A 511 -41.70 32.02 25.15
CA ASP A 511 -42.43 32.50 26.33
C ASP A 511 -41.96 33.89 26.82
N VAL A 512 -40.89 34.44 26.23
CA VAL A 512 -40.32 35.74 26.59
C VAL A 512 -40.43 36.70 25.38
N PRO A 513 -41.00 37.91 25.53
CA PRO A 513 -41.03 38.91 24.46
C PRO A 513 -39.62 39.23 23.95
N GLU A 514 -39.45 39.42 22.63
CA GLU A 514 -38.14 39.71 22.01
C GLU A 514 -37.49 41.00 22.55
N ASP A 515 -38.28 41.96 23.03
CA ASP A 515 -37.81 43.23 23.60
C ASP A 515 -37.48 43.17 25.11
N ALA A 516 -37.60 42.01 25.75
CA ALA A 516 -37.33 41.87 27.19
C ALA A 516 -35.82 42.00 27.49
N PRO A 517 -35.42 42.68 28.59
CA PRO A 517 -34.01 42.77 28.97
C PRO A 517 -33.43 41.38 29.25
N LEU A 518 -32.18 41.16 28.81
CA LEU A 518 -31.46 39.90 29.02
C LEU A 518 -31.35 39.60 30.52
N ARG A 519 -31.65 38.36 30.91
CA ARG A 519 -31.45 37.90 32.29
C ARG A 519 -29.97 37.91 32.63
N VAL A 520 -29.64 38.40 33.83
CA VAL A 520 -28.27 38.54 34.33
C VAL A 520 -28.06 37.53 35.46
N PHE A 521 -26.97 36.77 35.39
CA PHE A 521 -26.58 35.77 36.38
C PHE A 521 -25.21 36.09 36.97
N SER A 522 -25.04 35.77 38.26
CA SER A 522 -23.82 36.03 39.03
C SER A 522 -22.69 35.00 38.80
N SER A 523 -23.04 33.83 38.26
CA SER A 523 -22.14 32.71 37.93
C SER A 523 -22.77 31.77 36.88
N VAL A 524 -21.98 30.88 36.29
CA VAL A 524 -22.49 29.87 35.33
C VAL A 524 -23.36 28.84 36.05
N GLU A 525 -23.00 28.48 37.28
CA GLU A 525 -23.75 27.55 38.12
C GLU A 525 -25.17 28.07 38.44
N GLU A 526 -25.33 29.38 38.64
CA GLU A 526 -26.65 30.00 38.80
C GLU A 526 -27.50 29.89 37.54
N ALA A 527 -26.89 30.04 36.37
CA ALA A 527 -27.57 29.87 35.10
C ALA A 527 -27.97 28.39 34.87
N ILE A 528 -27.15 27.41 35.29
CA ILE A 528 -27.51 25.98 35.26
C ILE A 528 -28.71 25.72 36.18
N MET A 529 -28.69 26.23 37.41
CA MET A 529 -29.83 26.10 38.34
C MET A 529 -31.12 26.68 37.73
N ALA A 530 -31.03 27.83 37.07
CA ALA A 530 -32.18 28.45 36.39
C ALA A 530 -32.69 27.62 35.20
N TYR A 531 -31.81 26.88 34.52
CA TYR A 531 -32.20 25.95 33.45
C TYR A 531 -32.88 24.70 34.01
N ASP A 532 -32.37 24.15 35.11
CA ASP A 532 -32.95 22.98 35.80
C ASP A 532 -34.35 23.30 36.36
N GLU A 533 -34.57 24.52 36.84
CA GLU A 533 -35.89 25.07 37.24
C GLU A 533 -36.75 25.52 36.03
N HIS A 534 -36.31 25.24 34.80
CA HIS A 534 -37.02 25.57 33.54
C HIS A 534 -37.34 27.06 33.34
N GLN A 535 -36.54 27.96 33.94
CA GLN A 535 -36.74 29.41 33.82
C GLN A 535 -36.06 30.03 32.58
N ILE A 536 -35.04 29.35 32.06
CA ILE A 536 -34.34 29.72 30.83
C ILE A 536 -34.22 28.51 29.91
N THR A 537 -33.99 28.74 28.62
CA THR A 537 -33.64 27.68 27.66
C THR A 537 -32.16 27.73 27.31
N ILE A 538 -31.58 26.59 26.89
CA ILE A 538 -30.14 26.46 26.56
C ILE A 538 -29.66 27.51 25.54
N GLY A 539 -30.50 27.78 24.53
CA GLY A 539 -30.18 28.70 23.43
C GLY A 539 -30.59 30.16 23.67
N GLN A 540 -31.14 30.48 24.85
CA GLN A 540 -31.57 31.83 25.19
C GLN A 540 -30.34 32.72 25.48
N PRO A 541 -30.26 33.92 24.90
CA PRO A 541 -29.23 34.89 25.27
C PRO A 541 -29.35 35.32 26.73
N ILE A 542 -28.22 35.33 27.44
CA ILE A 542 -28.08 35.68 28.86
C ILE A 542 -26.83 36.54 29.07
N ARG A 543 -26.79 37.27 30.18
CA ARG A 543 -25.55 37.91 30.67
C ARG A 543 -25.07 37.17 31.89
N VAL A 544 -23.81 36.76 31.92
CA VAL A 544 -23.23 36.04 33.04
C VAL A 544 -21.92 36.67 33.46
N ARG A 545 -21.73 36.84 34.78
CA ARG A 545 -20.44 37.23 35.34
C ARG A 545 -19.48 36.03 35.29
N ARG A 546 -18.32 36.23 34.68
CA ARG A 546 -17.28 35.20 34.53
C ARG A 546 -15.97 35.68 35.17
N GLU A 547 -15.29 34.75 35.83
CA GLU A 547 -13.97 34.94 36.41
C GLU A 547 -12.98 33.97 35.75
N VAL A 548 -11.89 34.50 35.20
CA VAL A 548 -10.87 33.71 34.48
C VAL A 548 -9.50 34.01 35.07
N THR A 549 -8.74 32.97 35.39
CA THR A 549 -7.36 33.10 35.84
C THR A 549 -6.42 32.74 34.69
N HIS A 550 -5.62 33.70 34.23
CA HIS A 550 -4.64 33.49 33.16
C HIS A 550 -3.26 34.02 33.62
N ASN A 551 -2.20 33.22 33.45
CA ASN A 551 -0.83 33.56 33.86
C ASN A 551 -0.69 34.11 35.30
N GLY A 552 -1.50 33.59 36.24
CA GLY A 552 -1.48 34.00 37.65
C GLY A 552 -2.19 35.33 37.97
N LYS A 553 -2.84 35.98 36.99
CA LYS A 553 -3.71 37.14 37.18
C LYS A 553 -5.18 36.76 36.96
N THR A 554 -6.06 37.28 37.81
CA THR A 554 -7.49 37.00 37.76
C THR A 554 -8.24 38.18 37.12
N TYR A 555 -9.00 37.90 36.07
CA TYR A 555 -9.81 38.86 35.33
C TYR A 555 -11.30 38.56 35.60
N GLN A 556 -12.10 39.58 35.88
CA GLN A 556 -13.53 39.47 36.16
C GLN A 556 -14.32 40.45 35.27
N GLY A 557 -15.44 39.99 34.71
CA GLY A 557 -16.34 40.82 33.91
C GLY A 557 -17.65 40.14 33.55
N ILE A 558 -18.55 40.86 32.88
CA ILE A 558 -19.85 40.36 32.43
C ILE A 558 -19.79 40.11 30.93
N ILE A 559 -20.14 38.90 30.51
CA ILE A 559 -20.19 38.52 29.09
C ILE A 559 -21.64 38.27 28.66
N GLU A 560 -21.95 38.59 27.41
CA GLU A 560 -23.24 38.28 26.77
C GLU A 560 -23.07 37.01 25.93
N THR A 561 -23.78 35.94 26.28
CA THR A 561 -23.63 34.63 25.61
C THR A 561 -24.89 33.77 25.84
N THR A 562 -24.84 32.46 25.58
CA THR A 562 -25.90 31.51 25.94
C THR A 562 -25.39 30.51 26.97
N LEU A 563 -26.30 29.91 27.75
CA LEU A 563 -25.94 28.86 28.71
C LEU A 563 -25.23 27.70 28.00
N GLY A 564 -25.73 27.28 26.84
CA GLY A 564 -25.12 26.18 26.09
C GLY A 564 -23.69 26.47 25.63
N ARG A 565 -23.38 27.71 25.25
CA ARG A 565 -21.99 28.11 24.92
C ARG A 565 -21.09 28.10 26.15
N CYS A 566 -21.58 28.46 27.33
CA CYS A 566 -20.83 28.35 28.58
C CYS A 566 -20.45 26.90 28.87
N ILE A 567 -21.44 26.00 28.85
CA ILE A 567 -21.25 24.56 29.09
C ILE A 567 -20.27 23.95 28.07
N PHE A 568 -20.38 24.33 26.80
CA PHE A 568 -19.46 23.84 25.77
C PHE A 568 -18.00 24.27 26.02
N ASN A 569 -17.78 25.49 26.52
CA ASN A 569 -16.45 26.03 26.78
C ASN A 569 -15.80 25.46 28.05
N GLU A 570 -16.54 24.85 28.97
CA GLU A 570 -15.96 24.17 30.15
C GLU A 570 -15.07 22.98 29.76
N VAL A 571 -15.47 22.27 28.70
CA VAL A 571 -14.75 21.11 28.15
C VAL A 571 -13.55 21.53 27.30
N ILE A 572 -13.57 22.74 26.75
CA ILE A 572 -12.60 23.20 25.76
C ILE A 572 -11.45 23.94 26.46
N PRO A 573 -10.18 23.59 26.19
CA PRO A 573 -9.06 24.36 26.67
C PRO A 573 -9.19 25.83 26.24
N GLN A 574 -9.05 26.78 27.17
CA GLN A 574 -9.25 28.21 26.91
C GLN A 574 -8.02 28.91 26.29
N THR A 575 -7.14 28.16 25.61
CA THR A 575 -5.86 28.61 25.04
C THR A 575 -5.69 28.27 23.55
N LEU A 576 -6.79 28.03 22.83
CA LEU A 576 -6.81 27.69 21.39
C LEU A 576 -6.62 28.88 20.44
N GLY A 577 -6.59 30.12 20.94
CA GLY A 577 -6.25 31.31 20.14
C GLY A 577 -7.31 31.73 19.11
N PHE A 578 -8.59 31.38 19.34
CA PHE A 578 -9.70 31.95 18.54
C PHE A 578 -9.94 33.42 18.88
N VAL A 579 -9.69 33.79 20.14
CA VAL A 579 -9.67 35.16 20.62
C VAL A 579 -8.21 35.55 20.83
N GLU A 580 -7.77 36.66 20.22
CA GLU A 580 -6.46 37.24 20.50
C GLU A 580 -6.47 37.81 21.92
N ARG A 581 -5.93 37.05 22.88
CA ARG A 581 -5.80 37.45 24.28
C ARG A 581 -4.68 38.48 24.45
N LYS A 582 -4.99 39.77 24.29
CA LYS A 582 -4.02 40.87 24.49
C LYS A 582 -3.93 41.21 25.97
N GLU A 583 -2.74 41.52 26.47
CA GLU A 583 -2.56 41.93 27.88
C GLU A 583 -3.25 43.28 28.18
N ASP A 584 -3.38 44.13 27.16
CA ASP A 584 -3.95 45.48 27.26
C ASP A 584 -5.48 45.53 27.18
N ASP A 585 -6.16 44.42 26.86
CA ASP A 585 -7.62 44.35 26.71
C ASP A 585 -8.23 43.32 27.69
N PRO A 586 -8.78 43.78 28.85
CA PRO A 586 -9.41 42.92 29.85
C PRO A 586 -10.60 42.13 29.31
N ASP A 587 -11.36 42.68 28.35
CA ASP A 587 -12.55 42.03 27.80
C ASP A 587 -12.16 40.83 26.92
N SER A 588 -11.03 40.93 26.19
CA SER A 588 -10.46 39.82 25.42
C SER A 588 -10.02 38.63 26.28
N GLN A 589 -9.65 38.87 27.55
CA GLN A 589 -9.23 37.81 28.48
C GLN A 589 -10.41 37.02 29.05
N ILE A 590 -11.59 37.67 29.16
CA ILE A 590 -12.79 37.11 29.77
C ILE A 590 -13.71 36.45 28.71
N ALA A 591 -13.55 36.81 27.44
CA ALA A 591 -14.30 36.25 26.33
C ALA A 591 -14.21 34.71 26.26
N LEU A 592 -15.31 34.07 25.82
CA LEU A 592 -15.33 32.65 25.54
C LEU A 592 -14.54 32.37 24.26
N GLU A 593 -13.79 31.29 24.26
CA GLU A 593 -12.97 30.96 23.10
C GLU A 593 -13.82 30.44 21.93
N CYS A 594 -14.92 29.76 22.24
CA CYS A 594 -15.93 29.33 21.27
C CYS A 594 -17.26 30.08 21.48
N ASP A 595 -17.37 31.32 20.98
CA ASP A 595 -18.61 32.12 21.01
C ASP A 595 -19.33 32.21 19.65
N PHE A 596 -19.33 31.11 18.89
CA PHE A 596 -20.02 31.00 17.61
C PHE A 596 -20.77 29.67 17.54
N VAL A 597 -21.62 29.50 16.52
CA VAL A 597 -22.35 28.24 16.31
C VAL A 597 -21.39 27.18 15.82
N VAL A 598 -21.36 26.04 16.50
CA VAL A 598 -20.38 24.99 16.28
C VAL A 598 -21.00 23.86 15.46
N GLY A 599 -20.67 23.82 14.17
CA GLY A 599 -20.95 22.71 13.28
C GLY A 599 -19.73 21.80 13.08
N LYS A 600 -19.82 20.90 12.10
CA LYS A 600 -18.75 19.93 11.79
C LYS A 600 -17.42 20.60 11.39
N LYS A 601 -17.47 21.68 10.63
CA LYS A 601 -16.26 22.37 10.13
C LYS A 601 -15.54 23.08 11.26
N GLU A 602 -16.31 23.71 12.13
CA GLU A 602 -15.87 24.42 13.31
C GLU A 602 -15.24 23.45 14.32
N LEU A 603 -15.88 22.31 14.60
CA LEU A 603 -15.31 21.24 15.42
C LEU A 603 -13.97 20.76 14.87
N GLY A 604 -13.87 20.57 13.55
CA GLY A 604 -12.60 20.20 12.91
C GLY A 604 -11.47 21.20 13.21
N ARG A 605 -11.76 22.51 13.12
CA ARG A 605 -10.79 23.59 13.43
C ARG A 605 -10.42 23.63 14.91
N ILE A 606 -11.39 23.44 15.80
CA ILE A 606 -11.17 23.40 17.25
C ILE A 606 -10.21 22.24 17.60
N ILE A 607 -10.45 21.06 17.03
CA ILE A 607 -9.60 19.88 17.27
C ILE A 607 -8.20 20.09 16.69
N GLU A 608 -8.09 20.61 15.47
CA GLU A 608 -6.80 20.91 14.82
C GLU A 608 -5.94 21.84 15.70
N ARG A 609 -6.51 22.95 16.17
CA ARG A 609 -5.82 23.87 17.09
C ARG A 609 -5.49 23.23 18.43
N CYS A 610 -6.37 22.37 18.95
CA CYS A 610 -6.11 21.64 20.19
C CYS A 610 -4.91 20.71 20.04
N ILE A 611 -4.72 20.07 18.89
CA ILE A 611 -3.55 19.21 18.63
C ILE A 611 -2.27 20.05 18.59
N HIS A 612 -2.29 21.21 17.91
CA HIS A 612 -1.12 22.07 17.80
C HIS A 612 -0.71 22.72 19.13
N GLU A 613 -1.66 23.23 19.92
CA GLU A 613 -1.37 23.98 21.15
C GLU A 613 -1.28 23.09 22.40
N CYS A 614 -2.12 22.06 22.51
CA CYS A 614 -2.23 21.22 23.72
C CYS A 614 -1.61 19.83 23.56
N GLY A 615 -1.26 19.40 22.34
CA GLY A 615 -0.73 18.08 22.05
C GLY A 615 -1.78 16.96 22.04
N ILE A 616 -1.40 15.81 21.46
CA ILE A 616 -2.31 14.68 21.13
C ILE A 616 -3.02 14.10 22.37
N THR A 617 -2.30 13.91 23.48
CA THR A 617 -2.84 13.26 24.68
C THR A 617 -3.98 14.05 25.31
N LYS A 618 -3.83 15.37 25.43
CA LYS A 618 -4.88 16.24 25.97
C LYS A 618 -6.02 16.41 24.98
N THR A 619 -5.75 16.42 23.67
CA THR A 619 -6.83 16.39 22.67
C THR A 619 -7.68 15.13 22.78
N ALA A 620 -7.07 13.96 23.03
CA ALA A 620 -7.83 12.71 23.16
C ALA A 620 -8.85 12.74 24.33
N SER A 621 -8.50 13.36 25.47
CA SER A 621 -9.46 13.53 26.56
C SER A 621 -10.58 14.50 26.20
N VAL A 622 -10.22 15.65 25.60
CA VAL A 622 -11.21 16.64 25.14
C VAL A 622 -12.18 16.03 24.13
N LEU A 623 -11.72 15.14 23.26
CA LEU A 623 -12.57 14.41 22.31
C LEU A 623 -13.59 13.48 22.99
N ASP A 624 -13.18 12.77 24.05
CA ASP A 624 -14.08 11.92 24.83
C ASP A 624 -15.14 12.76 25.58
N ASP A 625 -14.77 13.94 26.06
CA ASP A 625 -15.69 14.87 26.72
C ASP A 625 -16.67 15.48 25.70
N ILE A 626 -16.20 15.94 24.53
CA ILE A 626 -17.05 16.43 23.43
C ILE A 626 -18.03 15.35 22.96
N LYS A 627 -17.57 14.09 22.84
CA LYS A 627 -18.43 12.95 22.49
C LYS A 627 -19.57 12.81 23.51
N THR A 628 -19.24 12.78 24.80
CA THR A 628 -20.20 12.58 25.90
C THR A 628 -21.25 13.70 25.91
N LEU A 629 -20.78 14.94 25.83
CA LEU A 629 -21.61 16.14 25.76
C LEU A 629 -22.49 16.17 24.51
N GLY A 630 -21.93 15.82 23.35
CA GLY A 630 -22.65 15.75 22.08
C GLY A 630 -23.79 14.72 22.11
N PHE A 631 -23.56 13.50 22.62
CA PHE A 631 -24.63 12.51 22.74
C PHE A 631 -25.71 12.94 23.73
N HIS A 632 -25.32 13.51 24.87
CA HIS A 632 -26.26 13.97 25.88
C HIS A 632 -27.20 15.05 25.32
N TYR A 633 -26.65 16.14 24.76
CA TYR A 633 -27.47 17.24 24.24
C TYR A 633 -28.16 16.92 22.91
N SER A 634 -27.67 15.96 22.13
CA SER A 634 -28.44 15.42 21.01
C SER A 634 -29.72 14.71 21.48
N THR A 635 -29.63 13.98 22.61
CA THR A 635 -30.80 13.31 23.22
C THR A 635 -31.78 14.33 23.81
N VAL A 636 -31.26 15.31 24.56
CA VAL A 636 -32.06 16.42 25.12
C VAL A 636 -32.75 17.24 24.01
N GLY A 637 -32.05 17.47 22.89
CA GLY A 637 -32.60 18.22 21.75
C GLY A 637 -33.79 17.55 21.08
N GLY A 638 -33.99 16.24 21.26
CA GLY A 638 -35.19 15.53 20.78
C GLY A 638 -35.43 15.65 19.28
N ILE A 639 -34.37 15.81 18.48
CA ILE A 639 -34.46 16.13 17.06
C ILE A 639 -35.01 14.91 16.31
N SER A 640 -36.13 15.09 15.62
CA SER A 640 -36.82 14.06 14.86
C SER A 640 -37.05 14.52 13.42
N ILE A 641 -37.35 13.58 12.51
CA ILE A 641 -37.76 13.88 11.13
C ILE A 641 -39.17 13.35 10.93
N GLY A 642 -40.09 14.25 10.63
CA GLY A 642 -41.45 13.95 10.21
C GLY A 642 -41.69 14.30 8.74
N ILE A 643 -42.82 13.83 8.21
CA ILE A 643 -43.29 14.21 6.86
C ILE A 643 -43.53 15.73 6.79
N PHE A 644 -43.99 16.34 7.89
CA PHE A 644 -44.29 17.78 7.94
C PHE A 644 -43.06 18.67 7.80
N ASP A 645 -41.87 18.18 8.19
CA ASP A 645 -40.62 18.95 8.11
C ASP A 645 -40.15 19.14 6.65
N MET A 646 -40.62 18.30 5.72
CA MET A 646 -40.21 18.34 4.31
C MET A 646 -41.05 19.34 3.49
N THR A 647 -40.96 20.63 3.76
CA THR A 647 -41.82 21.67 3.14
C THR A 647 -41.58 21.81 1.63
N VAL A 648 -42.60 21.52 0.82
CA VAL A 648 -42.58 21.76 -0.63
C VAL A 648 -42.92 23.23 -0.89
N PRO A 649 -42.11 23.97 -1.68
CA PRO A 649 -42.38 25.37 -1.97
C PRO A 649 -43.58 25.51 -2.91
N GLU A 650 -44.47 26.46 -2.62
CA GLU A 650 -45.68 26.72 -3.43
C GLU A 650 -45.34 27.20 -4.85
N GLU A 651 -44.19 27.87 -5.02
CA GLU A 651 -43.72 28.38 -6.32
C GLU A 651 -43.30 27.26 -7.30
N LYS A 652 -43.13 26.03 -6.82
CA LYS A 652 -42.63 24.90 -7.62
C LYS A 652 -43.46 24.66 -8.88
N ASP A 653 -44.78 24.59 -8.76
CA ASP A 653 -45.66 24.25 -9.88
C ASP A 653 -45.61 25.34 -10.96
N ALA A 654 -45.52 26.61 -10.55
CA ALA A 654 -45.37 27.73 -11.47
C ALA A 654 -44.03 27.70 -12.24
N LEU A 655 -42.93 27.30 -11.58
CA LEU A 655 -41.63 27.14 -12.22
C LEU A 655 -41.61 26.00 -13.23
N ILE A 656 -42.27 24.88 -12.92
CA ILE A 656 -42.41 23.74 -13.84
C ILE A 656 -43.21 24.14 -15.07
N GLU A 657 -44.36 24.82 -14.90
CA GLU A 657 -45.19 25.26 -16.03
C GLU A 657 -44.43 26.26 -16.94
N LYS A 658 -43.63 27.15 -16.35
CA LYS A 658 -42.75 28.07 -17.10
C LYS A 658 -41.69 27.32 -17.91
N ALA A 659 -41.10 26.26 -17.35
CA ALA A 659 -40.12 25.43 -18.03
C ALA A 659 -40.73 24.65 -19.21
N GLU A 660 -41.93 24.09 -19.02
CA GLU A 660 -42.65 23.37 -20.08
C GLU A 660 -42.95 24.25 -21.28
N LYS A 661 -43.45 25.48 -21.06
CA LYS A 661 -43.67 26.46 -22.13
C LYS A 661 -42.38 26.81 -22.89
N ARG A 662 -41.25 26.92 -22.19
CA ARG A 662 -39.93 27.14 -22.82
C ARG A 662 -39.51 25.94 -23.68
N VAL A 663 -39.73 24.73 -23.20
CA VAL A 663 -39.40 23.49 -23.93
C VAL A 663 -40.28 23.33 -25.18
N GLU A 664 -41.58 23.64 -25.07
CA GLU A 664 -42.50 23.65 -26.20
C GLU A 664 -42.04 24.63 -27.29
N TYR A 665 -41.67 25.85 -26.91
CA TYR A 665 -41.11 26.84 -27.83
C TYR A 665 -39.83 26.35 -28.56
N VAL A 666 -38.95 25.64 -27.85
CA VAL A 666 -37.73 25.05 -28.46
C VAL A 666 -38.10 23.94 -29.44
N ASN A 667 -39.09 23.12 -29.11
CA ASN A 667 -39.59 22.06 -29.99
C ASN A 667 -40.28 22.64 -31.24
N GLU A 668 -41.05 23.72 -31.12
CA GLU A 668 -41.64 24.43 -32.26
C GLU A 668 -40.56 24.94 -33.22
N ARG A 669 -39.51 25.59 -32.70
CA ARG A 669 -38.39 26.05 -33.53
C ARG A 669 -37.65 24.92 -34.23
N TYR A 670 -37.55 23.76 -33.58
CA TYR A 670 -37.01 22.56 -34.20
C TYR A 670 -37.90 22.06 -35.34
N MET A 671 -39.23 22.01 -35.14
CA MET A 671 -40.19 21.63 -36.18
C MET A 671 -40.19 22.60 -37.37
N MET A 672 -39.92 23.89 -37.13
CA MET A 672 -39.70 24.90 -38.17
C MET A 672 -38.34 24.79 -38.88
N GLY A 673 -37.48 23.85 -38.49
CA GLY A 673 -36.15 23.63 -39.08
C GLY A 673 -35.08 24.66 -38.66
N SER A 674 -35.35 25.49 -37.64
CA SER A 674 -34.41 26.52 -37.16
C SER A 674 -33.33 25.97 -36.21
N LEU A 675 -33.50 24.74 -35.71
CA LEU A 675 -32.55 24.06 -34.84
C LEU A 675 -32.23 22.66 -35.36
N THR A 676 -31.02 22.18 -35.08
CA THR A 676 -30.64 20.78 -35.24
C THR A 676 -31.08 19.96 -34.02
N GLU A 677 -31.24 18.64 -34.16
CA GLU A 677 -31.65 17.77 -33.05
C GLU A 677 -30.67 17.82 -31.87
N SER A 678 -29.36 17.92 -32.15
CA SER A 678 -28.34 18.07 -31.10
C SER A 678 -28.46 19.40 -30.36
N GLY A 679 -28.77 20.49 -31.08
CA GLY A 679 -29.03 21.81 -30.50
C GLY A 679 -30.31 21.84 -29.65
N ARG A 680 -31.40 21.23 -30.16
CA ARG A 680 -32.67 21.06 -29.44
C ARG A 680 -32.46 20.32 -28.13
N TYR A 681 -31.89 19.11 -28.20
CA TYR A 681 -31.63 18.25 -27.05
C TYR A 681 -30.81 18.96 -25.97
N LYS A 682 -29.73 19.66 -26.34
CA LYS A 682 -28.90 20.41 -25.38
C LYS A 682 -29.69 21.54 -24.71
N THR A 683 -30.43 22.31 -25.50
CA THR A 683 -31.22 23.45 -24.99
C THR A 683 -32.31 22.98 -24.03
N VAL A 684 -32.99 21.87 -24.33
CA VAL A 684 -34.00 21.27 -23.44
C VAL A 684 -33.39 20.85 -22.11
N LEU A 685 -32.22 20.21 -22.12
CA LEU A 685 -31.52 19.85 -20.90
C LEU A 685 -31.11 21.07 -20.06
N ASP A 686 -30.59 22.12 -20.72
CA ASP A 686 -30.19 23.34 -20.04
C ASP A 686 -31.40 24.01 -19.35
N ILE A 687 -32.56 24.07 -20.01
CA ILE A 687 -33.80 24.60 -19.42
C ILE A 687 -34.20 23.83 -18.16
N TRP A 688 -34.21 22.49 -18.20
CA TRP A 688 -34.60 21.68 -17.05
C TRP A 688 -33.60 21.77 -15.89
N ARG A 689 -32.30 21.92 -16.21
CA ARG A 689 -31.26 22.12 -15.21
C ARG A 689 -31.41 23.47 -14.51
N ASP A 690 -31.59 24.55 -15.26
CA ASP A 690 -31.84 25.88 -14.70
C ASP A 690 -33.07 25.87 -13.78
N THR A 691 -34.15 25.22 -14.22
CA THR A 691 -35.39 25.09 -13.44
C THR A 691 -35.17 24.29 -12.14
N THR A 692 -34.37 23.23 -12.21
CA THR A 692 -34.01 22.43 -11.03
C THR A 692 -33.23 23.26 -10.01
N ASP A 693 -32.33 24.12 -10.48
CA ASP A 693 -31.54 25.00 -9.62
C ASP A 693 -32.42 26.11 -9.00
N GLU A 694 -33.35 26.71 -9.77
CA GLU A 694 -34.35 27.68 -9.27
C GLU A 694 -35.24 27.08 -8.16
N ILE A 695 -35.76 25.86 -8.38
CA ILE A 695 -36.56 25.13 -7.36
C ILE A 695 -35.73 24.82 -6.12
N THR A 696 -34.44 24.52 -6.27
CA THR A 696 -33.54 24.24 -5.14
C THR A 696 -33.39 25.44 -4.23
N GLU A 697 -33.24 26.64 -4.80
CA GLU A 697 -33.19 27.88 -4.01
C GLU A 697 -34.53 28.18 -3.33
N ALA A 698 -35.66 27.95 -4.02
CA ALA A 698 -36.98 28.09 -3.41
C ALA A 698 -37.18 27.15 -2.19
N VAL A 699 -36.71 25.90 -2.27
CA VAL A 699 -36.75 24.94 -1.15
C VAL A 699 -35.88 25.41 0.03
N LYS A 700 -34.70 25.98 -0.23
CA LYS A 700 -33.83 26.50 0.84
C LYS A 700 -34.50 27.64 1.60
N ASN A 701 -35.15 28.55 0.88
CA ASN A 701 -35.80 29.72 1.47
C ASN A 701 -37.07 29.36 2.24
N SER A 702 -37.76 28.28 1.86
CA SER A 702 -38.97 27.83 2.56
C SER A 702 -38.69 27.10 3.88
N LEU A 703 -37.49 26.54 4.05
CA LEU A 703 -37.10 25.82 5.26
C LEU A 703 -36.71 26.77 6.40
N GLY A 704 -37.50 26.77 7.48
CA GLY A 704 -37.20 27.56 8.68
C GLY A 704 -35.85 27.21 9.32
N LYS A 705 -35.23 28.18 10.02
CA LYS A 705 -33.92 28.01 10.68
C LYS A 705 -33.87 26.86 11.70
N TYR A 706 -34.98 26.61 12.40
CA TYR A 706 -35.10 25.57 13.42
C TYR A 706 -35.71 24.26 12.92
N ASN A 707 -35.97 24.14 11.61
CA ASN A 707 -36.46 22.89 11.03
C ASN A 707 -35.38 21.79 11.18
N PRO A 708 -35.73 20.58 11.66
CA PRO A 708 -34.78 19.48 11.85
C PRO A 708 -33.94 19.15 10.62
N ILE A 709 -34.55 19.09 9.43
CA ILE A 709 -33.87 18.78 8.17
C ILE A 709 -32.83 19.86 7.84
N HIS A 710 -33.20 21.12 8.08
CA HIS A 710 -32.32 22.25 7.86
C HIS A 710 -31.17 22.27 8.87
N MET A 711 -31.44 22.01 10.15
CA MET A 711 -30.40 21.90 11.20
C MET A 711 -29.41 20.78 10.91
N MET A 712 -29.87 19.59 10.49
CA MET A 712 -28.98 18.47 10.15
C MET A 712 -28.05 18.80 8.97
N SER A 713 -28.56 19.52 7.97
CA SER A 713 -27.76 19.94 6.82
C SER A 713 -26.82 21.10 7.12
N LEU A 714 -27.25 22.12 7.87
CA LEU A 714 -26.42 23.28 8.24
C LEU A 714 -25.31 22.91 9.22
N SER A 715 -25.62 22.07 10.23
CA SER A 715 -24.62 21.56 11.16
C SER A 715 -23.56 20.69 10.48
N GLY A 716 -23.88 20.13 9.30
CA GLY A 716 -23.04 19.17 8.60
C GLY A 716 -23.02 17.78 9.25
N ALA A 717 -23.96 17.50 10.16
CA ALA A 717 -24.11 16.20 10.81
C ALA A 717 -24.47 15.12 9.78
N ARG A 718 -25.53 15.36 9.00
CA ARG A 718 -25.98 14.49 7.91
C ARG A 718 -26.91 15.26 6.97
N GLY A 719 -26.83 15.00 5.68
CA GLY A 719 -27.65 15.71 4.69
C GLY A 719 -26.83 16.68 3.85
N ASN A 720 -27.13 16.73 2.56
CA ASN A 720 -26.69 17.80 1.66
C ASN A 720 -27.93 18.49 1.06
N ILE A 721 -27.76 19.72 0.58
CA ILE A 721 -28.77 20.47 -0.17
C ILE A 721 -29.33 19.64 -1.33
N ASP A 722 -28.48 18.88 -2.04
CA ASP A 722 -28.93 17.99 -3.11
C ASP A 722 -29.87 16.87 -2.66
N GLN A 723 -29.74 16.40 -1.42
CA GLN A 723 -30.65 15.41 -0.83
C GLN A 723 -31.96 16.07 -0.41
N ILE A 724 -31.90 17.27 0.16
CA ILE A 724 -33.08 18.08 0.49
C ILE A 724 -33.89 18.39 -0.77
N LYS A 725 -33.21 18.76 -1.87
CA LYS A 725 -33.79 18.95 -3.20
C LYS A 725 -34.59 17.73 -3.67
N GLN A 726 -34.07 16.52 -3.46
CA GLN A 726 -34.77 15.28 -3.84
C GLN A 726 -35.97 14.96 -2.92
N LEU A 727 -35.95 15.41 -1.67
CA LEU A 727 -37.02 15.20 -0.70
C LEU A 727 -38.22 16.12 -0.94
N ALA A 728 -37.97 17.42 -1.13
CA ALA A 728 -39.03 18.45 -1.15
C ALA A 728 -39.07 19.31 -2.44
N GLY A 729 -38.03 19.28 -3.27
CA GLY A 729 -37.97 20.04 -4.53
C GLY A 729 -38.43 19.21 -5.73
N MET A 730 -37.48 18.92 -6.62
CA MET A 730 -37.64 18.00 -7.75
C MET A 730 -36.38 17.14 -7.89
N ARG A 731 -36.52 15.93 -8.44
CA ARG A 731 -35.36 15.04 -8.64
C ARG A 731 -34.51 15.42 -9.86
N GLY A 732 -35.12 15.96 -10.91
CA GLY A 732 -34.41 16.49 -12.09
C GLY A 732 -34.11 15.44 -13.17
N ASN A 733 -33.18 15.75 -14.06
CA ASN A 733 -32.74 14.86 -15.14
C ASN A 733 -31.87 13.70 -14.60
N MET A 734 -32.13 12.49 -15.09
CA MET A 734 -31.36 11.28 -14.76
C MET A 734 -30.43 10.90 -15.92
N ILE A 735 -29.42 10.07 -15.64
CA ILE A 735 -28.49 9.55 -16.65
C ILE A 735 -28.81 8.08 -16.98
N ASP A 736 -28.81 7.74 -18.26
CA ASP A 736 -28.95 6.35 -18.73
C ASP A 736 -27.66 5.54 -18.50
N THR A 737 -27.77 4.22 -18.62
CA THR A 737 -26.67 3.24 -18.69
C THR A 737 -25.54 3.67 -19.64
N SER A 738 -25.85 4.35 -20.75
CA SER A 738 -24.86 4.88 -21.71
C SER A 738 -24.10 6.11 -21.23
N GLY A 739 -24.54 6.79 -20.16
CA GLY A 739 -23.95 8.06 -19.69
C GLY A 739 -24.59 9.32 -20.29
N LYS A 740 -25.61 9.16 -21.14
CA LYS A 740 -26.39 10.26 -21.72
C LYS A 740 -27.53 10.67 -20.78
N ALA A 741 -27.76 11.97 -20.62
CA ALA A 741 -28.87 12.48 -19.82
C ALA A 741 -30.22 12.20 -20.50
N ILE A 742 -31.20 11.77 -19.73
CA ILE A 742 -32.56 11.52 -20.20
C ILE A 742 -33.27 12.87 -20.29
N GLU A 743 -33.88 13.13 -21.45
CA GLU A 743 -34.55 14.41 -21.75
C GLU A 743 -35.76 14.65 -20.83
N ILE A 744 -36.50 13.58 -20.51
CA ILE A 744 -37.66 13.63 -19.60
C ILE A 744 -37.14 13.68 -18.15
N PRO A 745 -37.33 14.80 -17.42
CA PRO A 745 -36.93 14.89 -16.02
C PRO A 745 -37.96 14.21 -15.12
N ILE A 746 -37.56 13.92 -13.89
CA ILE A 746 -38.46 13.53 -12.81
C ILE A 746 -38.90 14.80 -12.08
N LYS A 747 -40.18 15.15 -12.22
CA LYS A 747 -40.76 16.41 -11.69
C LYS A 747 -41.17 16.26 -10.22
N SER A 748 -41.63 15.06 -9.87
CA SER A 748 -42.01 14.73 -8.50
C SER A 748 -40.80 14.65 -7.56
N ASN A 749 -41.06 14.81 -6.27
CA ASN A 749 -40.09 14.54 -5.20
C ASN A 749 -40.47 13.28 -4.40
N LEU A 750 -39.64 12.92 -3.42
CA LEU A 750 -39.89 11.73 -2.58
C LEU A 750 -41.08 11.90 -1.64
N ARG A 751 -41.43 13.14 -1.25
CA ARG A 751 -42.61 13.42 -0.40
C ARG A 751 -43.92 13.24 -1.17
N GLU A 752 -43.99 13.73 -2.41
CA GLU A 752 -45.16 13.63 -3.28
C GLU A 752 -45.34 12.21 -3.84
N GLY A 753 -44.23 11.49 -4.03
CA GLY A 753 -44.20 10.17 -4.65
C GLY A 753 -43.96 10.24 -6.16
N MET A 754 -43.26 9.22 -6.68
CA MET A 754 -42.95 9.12 -8.11
C MET A 754 -43.96 8.20 -8.80
N ASN A 755 -44.30 8.52 -10.05
CA ASN A 755 -45.08 7.60 -10.88
C ASN A 755 -44.21 6.43 -11.37
N VAL A 756 -44.83 5.39 -11.95
CA VAL A 756 -44.14 4.17 -12.39
C VAL A 756 -43.04 4.46 -13.41
N LEU A 757 -43.27 5.41 -14.33
CA LEU A 757 -42.31 5.77 -15.37
C LEU A 757 -41.09 6.50 -14.78
N GLU A 758 -41.31 7.47 -13.90
CA GLU A 758 -40.26 8.20 -13.19
C GLU A 758 -39.42 7.26 -12.31
N PHE A 759 -40.07 6.34 -11.59
CA PHE A 759 -39.39 5.33 -10.81
C PHE A 759 -38.54 4.41 -11.70
N PHE A 760 -39.07 3.98 -12.84
CA PHE A 760 -38.35 3.16 -13.81
C PHE A 760 -37.13 3.89 -14.39
N ILE A 761 -37.26 5.16 -14.76
CA ILE A 761 -36.16 6.01 -15.22
C ILE A 761 -35.08 6.13 -14.13
N SER A 762 -35.49 6.38 -12.88
CA SER A 762 -34.59 6.49 -11.74
C SER A 762 -33.79 5.20 -11.50
N SER A 763 -34.40 4.03 -11.75
CA SER A 763 -33.77 2.73 -11.53
C SER A 763 -32.54 2.46 -12.41
N HIS A 764 -32.46 3.05 -13.61
CA HIS A 764 -31.32 2.88 -14.52
C HIS A 764 -30.03 3.47 -13.93
N GLY A 765 -30.11 4.72 -13.48
CA GLY A 765 -28.98 5.41 -12.84
C GLY A 765 -28.55 4.72 -11.53
N ALA A 766 -29.51 4.28 -10.72
CA ALA A 766 -29.24 3.57 -9.48
C ALA A 766 -28.53 2.21 -9.73
N ARG A 767 -29.03 1.41 -10.67
CA ARG A 767 -28.44 0.09 -11.00
C ARG A 767 -27.05 0.21 -11.59
N LYS A 768 -26.81 1.21 -12.46
CA LYS A 768 -25.49 1.50 -13.00
C LYS A 768 -24.51 1.83 -11.87
N THR A 769 -24.92 2.70 -10.95
CA THR A 769 -24.10 3.11 -9.80
C THR A 769 -23.74 1.93 -8.90
N LEU A 770 -24.69 1.06 -8.57
CA LEU A 770 -24.44 -0.15 -7.79
C LEU A 770 -23.49 -1.12 -8.51
N SER A 771 -23.67 -1.32 -9.83
CA SER A 771 -22.81 -2.21 -10.62
C SER A 771 -21.38 -1.68 -10.73
N ASP A 772 -21.22 -0.38 -10.99
CA ASP A 772 -19.92 0.27 -11.06
C ASP A 772 -19.21 0.26 -9.71
N THR A 773 -19.94 0.46 -8.61
CA THR A 773 -19.41 0.37 -7.24
C THR A 773 -18.85 -1.04 -6.96
N ALA A 774 -19.57 -2.08 -7.36
CA ALA A 774 -19.13 -3.47 -7.17
C ALA A 774 -17.89 -3.82 -8.02
N LEU A 775 -17.79 -3.30 -9.25
CA LEU A 775 -16.70 -3.63 -10.17
C LEU A 775 -15.43 -2.78 -9.96
N LYS A 776 -15.58 -1.44 -9.88
CA LYS A 776 -14.44 -0.50 -9.90
C LYS A 776 -13.68 -0.41 -8.58
N THR A 777 -14.27 -0.87 -7.47
CA THR A 777 -13.57 -0.98 -6.17
C THR A 777 -12.33 -1.88 -6.27
N ALA A 778 -12.36 -2.91 -7.12
CA ALA A 778 -11.21 -3.79 -7.34
C ALA A 778 -10.02 -3.09 -8.03
N ASP A 779 -10.30 -2.12 -8.91
CA ASP A 779 -9.27 -1.41 -9.69
C ASP A 779 -8.48 -0.45 -8.80
N SER A 780 -9.15 0.27 -7.90
CA SER A 780 -8.48 1.13 -6.92
C SER A 780 -7.56 0.34 -5.99
N GLY A 781 -8.04 -0.77 -5.42
CA GLY A 781 -7.19 -1.65 -4.60
C GLY A 781 -5.99 -2.21 -5.37
N TYR A 782 -6.15 -2.45 -6.67
CA TYR A 782 -5.06 -2.86 -7.55
C TYR A 782 -4.06 -1.73 -7.86
N LEU A 783 -4.49 -0.48 -7.98
CA LEU A 783 -3.61 0.69 -8.06
C LEU A 783 -2.81 0.87 -6.75
N THR A 784 -3.47 0.85 -5.58
CA THR A 784 -2.81 0.97 -4.27
C THR A 784 -1.72 -0.07 -4.12
N ARG A 785 -2.00 -1.32 -4.53
CA ARG A 785 -1.00 -2.39 -4.54
C ARG A 785 0.21 -2.04 -5.42
N ARG A 786 -0.01 -1.55 -6.64
CA ARG A 786 1.09 -1.15 -7.55
C ARG A 786 1.93 -0.02 -6.95
N LEU A 787 1.29 0.94 -6.28
CA LEU A 787 1.97 2.04 -5.59
C LEU A 787 2.81 1.53 -4.40
N VAL A 788 2.29 0.58 -3.62
CA VAL A 788 3.05 -0.05 -2.53
C VAL A 788 4.26 -0.81 -3.09
N ASP A 789 4.07 -1.53 -4.19
CA ASP A 789 5.14 -2.33 -4.80
C ASP A 789 6.31 -1.49 -5.33
N ILE A 790 6.06 -0.26 -5.79
CA ILE A 790 7.12 0.66 -6.22
C ILE A 790 7.75 1.43 -5.04
N ALA A 791 6.96 1.78 -4.03
CA ALA A 791 7.38 2.69 -2.96
C ALA A 791 7.92 2.00 -1.70
N GLN A 792 7.71 0.68 -1.53
CA GLN A 792 8.09 -0.06 -0.33
C GLN A 792 9.56 0.07 0.10
N ASP A 793 10.49 0.31 -0.83
CA ASP A 793 11.92 0.41 -0.52
C ASP A 793 12.33 1.83 -0.08
N VAL A 794 11.37 2.76 -0.04
CA VAL A 794 11.60 4.16 0.35
C VAL A 794 11.37 4.32 1.85
N ILE A 795 12.48 4.31 2.58
CA ILE A 795 12.54 4.42 4.05
C ILE A 795 13.46 5.61 4.39
N ILE A 796 13.22 6.28 5.51
CA ILE A 796 14.15 7.28 6.03
C ILE A 796 15.40 6.57 6.57
N ARG A 797 16.56 6.77 5.93
CA ARG A 797 17.82 6.08 6.29
C ARG A 797 18.80 6.96 7.06
N THR A 798 18.74 8.27 6.84
CA THR A 798 19.67 9.25 7.39
C THR A 798 18.88 10.50 7.79
N GLU A 799 19.43 11.31 8.69
CA GLU A 799 18.78 12.55 9.12
C GLU A 799 18.96 13.65 8.05
N ASP A 800 20.19 13.83 7.56
CA ASP A 800 20.52 14.75 6.48
C ASP A 800 21.35 14.06 5.38
N CYS A 801 21.06 14.40 4.11
CA CYS A 801 21.83 13.93 2.97
C CYS A 801 22.90 14.93 2.49
N GLY A 802 22.93 16.15 3.05
CA GLY A 802 23.90 17.19 2.70
C GLY A 802 23.73 17.80 1.30
N THR A 803 22.60 17.59 0.64
CA THR A 803 22.34 18.21 -0.68
C THR A 803 21.96 19.68 -0.53
N ASP A 804 22.57 20.54 -1.35
CA ASP A 804 22.16 21.94 -1.54
C ASP A 804 21.13 22.10 -2.68
N ASP A 805 20.80 21.03 -3.41
CA ASP A 805 19.78 21.05 -4.45
C ASP A 805 18.37 21.23 -3.87
N TYR A 806 17.62 22.19 -4.39
CA TYR A 806 16.28 22.56 -3.92
C TYR A 806 15.24 22.59 -5.03
N VAL A 807 13.96 22.61 -4.63
CA VAL A 807 12.82 22.79 -5.53
C VAL A 807 12.12 24.10 -5.18
N GLU A 808 11.94 24.95 -6.18
CA GLU A 808 11.08 26.13 -6.05
C GLU A 808 9.61 25.73 -6.19
N VAL A 809 8.83 25.99 -5.14
CA VAL A 809 7.40 25.74 -5.07
C VAL A 809 6.63 27.05 -5.23
N SER A 810 5.56 27.02 -6.00
CA SER A 810 4.63 28.13 -6.26
C SER A 810 3.19 27.66 -6.06
N PRO A 811 2.20 28.53 -5.86
CA PRO A 811 0.79 28.13 -5.82
C PRO A 811 0.37 27.42 -7.11
N VAL A 812 -0.52 26.43 -7.00
CA VAL A 812 -1.08 25.72 -8.16
C VAL A 812 -2.30 26.46 -8.64
N VAL A 813 -2.29 26.90 -9.90
CA VAL A 813 -3.35 27.71 -10.49
C VAL A 813 -3.93 27.00 -11.71
N VAL A 814 -5.25 27.00 -11.85
CA VAL A 814 -5.98 26.43 -13.00
C VAL A 814 -6.78 27.52 -13.70
N GLY A 815 -6.64 27.59 -15.02
CA GLY A 815 -7.39 28.50 -15.90
C GLY A 815 -6.46 29.40 -16.73
N GLY A 816 -6.85 29.65 -17.99
CA GLY A 816 -6.13 30.55 -18.90
C GLY A 816 -6.34 32.02 -18.53
N LYS A 817 -7.55 32.55 -18.73
CA LYS A 817 -7.89 33.96 -18.47
C LYS A 817 -8.34 34.24 -17.01
N THR A 818 -9.03 33.31 -16.36
CA THR A 818 -9.41 33.39 -14.93
C THR A 818 -8.61 32.38 -14.12
N LYS A 819 -7.59 32.86 -13.41
CA LYS A 819 -6.68 32.05 -12.60
C LYS A 819 -7.35 31.65 -11.27
N ARG A 820 -7.94 30.46 -11.20
CA ARG A 820 -8.43 29.88 -9.94
C ARG A 820 -7.25 29.23 -9.21
N VAL A 821 -6.92 29.71 -8.01
CA VAL A 821 -5.94 29.06 -7.14
C VAL A 821 -6.56 27.75 -6.64
N VAL A 822 -5.93 26.64 -7.00
CA VAL A 822 -6.31 25.29 -6.56
C VAL A 822 -5.61 24.95 -5.24
N GLU A 823 -4.41 25.48 -5.04
CA GLU A 823 -3.61 25.28 -3.82
C GLU A 823 -2.84 26.53 -3.45
N GLY A 824 -3.08 27.00 -2.23
CA GLY A 824 -2.34 28.11 -1.63
C GLY A 824 -0.89 27.76 -1.35
N LEU A 825 -0.07 28.77 -1.12
CA LEU A 825 1.35 28.57 -0.88
C LEU A 825 1.61 27.99 0.51
N ALA A 826 0.90 28.45 1.55
CA ALA A 826 1.12 28.03 2.94
C ALA A 826 1.00 26.51 3.10
N SER A 827 -0.08 25.92 2.59
CA SER A 827 -0.33 24.47 2.66
C SER A 827 0.75 23.62 1.99
N ARG A 828 1.48 24.15 1.00
CA ARG A 828 2.55 23.39 0.30
C ARG A 828 3.90 23.46 1.02
N ILE A 829 4.15 24.55 1.72
CA ILE A 829 5.44 24.80 2.40
C ILE A 829 5.41 24.36 3.86
N GLU A 830 4.24 24.25 4.46
CA GLU A 830 4.05 23.78 5.84
C GLU A 830 4.69 22.40 6.07
N GLY A 831 5.45 22.29 7.16
CA GLY A 831 6.16 21.08 7.56
C GLY A 831 7.32 20.71 6.64
N ARG A 832 7.81 21.63 5.79
CA ARG A 832 8.99 21.46 4.93
C ARG A 832 10.18 22.24 5.48
N TYR A 833 11.38 21.83 5.08
CA TYR A 833 12.62 22.52 5.43
C TYR A 833 12.97 23.59 4.40
N ALA A 834 13.30 24.80 4.87
CA ALA A 834 13.78 25.89 4.02
C ALA A 834 15.18 25.57 3.47
N ALA A 835 15.37 25.70 2.16
CA ALA A 835 16.67 25.45 1.52
C ALA A 835 17.59 26.69 1.50
N LYS A 836 17.00 27.88 1.63
CA LYS A 836 17.68 29.18 1.75
C LYS A 836 16.97 30.00 2.82
N ASP A 837 17.67 31.00 3.36
CA ASP A 837 17.08 31.95 4.29
C ASP A 837 15.92 32.70 3.62
N LEU A 838 14.78 32.73 4.31
CA LEU A 838 13.60 33.47 3.87
C LEU A 838 13.59 34.80 4.61
N VAL A 839 13.85 35.88 3.89
CA VAL A 839 13.92 37.25 4.44
C VAL A 839 12.68 38.04 4.09
N HIS A 840 12.16 38.80 5.05
CA HIS A 840 11.04 39.70 4.84
C HIS A 840 11.38 40.72 3.73
N PRO A 841 10.53 40.91 2.70
CA PRO A 841 10.85 41.77 1.55
C PRO A 841 11.11 43.24 1.92
N GLU A 842 10.37 43.77 2.89
CA GLU A 842 10.46 45.18 3.31
C GLU A 842 11.41 45.43 4.50
N THR A 843 11.34 44.62 5.57
CA THR A 843 12.13 44.82 6.80
C THR A 843 13.52 44.18 6.76
N GLY A 844 13.74 43.19 5.89
CA GLY A 844 14.99 42.42 5.83
C GLY A 844 15.18 41.42 6.98
N GLU A 845 14.21 41.26 7.89
CA GLU A 845 14.28 40.29 8.97
C GLU A 845 14.19 38.85 8.44
N VAL A 846 14.98 37.94 9.01
CA VAL A 846 14.94 36.52 8.64
C VAL A 846 13.72 35.87 9.29
N LEU A 847 12.76 35.45 8.46
CA LEU A 847 11.55 34.75 8.90
C LEU A 847 11.85 33.28 9.24
N VAL A 848 12.65 32.62 8.41
CA VAL A 848 13.06 31.21 8.58
C VAL A 848 14.50 31.05 8.09
N GLN A 849 15.35 30.43 8.90
CA GLN A 849 16.75 30.17 8.53
C GLN A 849 16.89 28.93 7.62
N LYS A 850 17.97 28.87 6.85
CA LYS A 850 18.34 27.70 6.06
C LYS A 850 18.45 26.48 6.97
N GLY A 851 17.67 25.45 6.65
CA GLY A 851 17.71 24.18 7.37
C GLY A 851 16.74 24.08 8.54
N ASP A 852 15.89 25.08 8.76
CA ASP A 852 14.79 25.03 9.73
C ASP A 852 13.47 24.59 9.10
N VAL A 853 12.58 24.05 9.93
CA VAL A 853 11.22 23.66 9.54
C VAL A 853 10.33 24.89 9.44
N ILE A 854 9.57 24.98 8.35
CA ILE A 854 8.53 25.99 8.17
C ILE A 854 7.27 25.52 8.92
N GLY A 855 7.05 26.05 10.11
CA GLY A 855 5.85 25.77 10.92
C GLY A 855 4.59 26.48 10.39
N HIS A 856 3.44 26.14 10.97
CA HIS A 856 2.11 26.65 10.55
C HIS A 856 2.03 28.18 10.54
N ALA A 857 2.38 28.83 11.65
CA ALA A 857 2.36 30.30 11.77
C ALA A 857 3.30 30.98 10.76
N ALA A 858 4.51 30.42 10.56
CA ALA A 858 5.46 30.93 9.59
C ALA A 858 4.93 30.79 8.14
N ALA A 859 4.27 29.68 7.81
CA ALA A 859 3.70 29.45 6.48
C ALA A 859 2.61 30.48 6.14
N ILE A 860 1.71 30.77 7.09
CA ILE A 860 0.67 31.80 6.93
C ILE A 860 1.30 33.18 6.73
N ASN A 861 2.31 33.53 7.54
CA ASN A 861 3.01 34.81 7.42
C ASN A 861 3.70 34.95 6.05
N ILE A 862 4.35 33.90 5.54
CA ILE A 862 4.98 33.89 4.22
C ILE A 862 3.95 34.11 3.11
N GLU A 863 2.77 33.51 3.21
CA GLU A 863 1.70 33.72 2.22
C GLU A 863 1.12 35.14 2.30
N ALA A 864 0.90 35.66 3.51
CA ALA A 864 0.41 37.02 3.74
C ALA A 864 1.36 38.10 3.20
N LEU A 865 2.67 37.85 3.25
CA LEU A 865 3.71 38.73 2.69
C LEU A 865 3.82 38.66 1.15
N GLY A 866 3.03 37.83 0.48
CA GLY A 866 2.93 37.82 -0.98
C GLY A 866 4.09 37.14 -1.72
N PHE A 867 4.82 36.22 -1.07
CA PHE A 867 5.88 35.46 -1.74
C PHE A 867 5.32 34.65 -2.93
N LYS A 868 5.99 34.73 -4.08
CA LYS A 868 5.55 33.98 -5.30
C LYS A 868 6.16 32.59 -5.40
N LYS A 869 7.40 32.43 -4.91
CA LYS A 869 8.17 31.19 -4.97
C LYS A 869 8.99 31.03 -3.71
N VAL A 870 9.01 29.82 -3.16
CA VAL A 870 9.78 29.49 -1.97
C VAL A 870 10.70 28.29 -2.27
N PRO A 871 12.02 28.41 -2.02
CA PRO A 871 12.96 27.31 -2.18
C PRO A 871 12.91 26.37 -0.98
N ILE A 872 12.42 25.14 -1.21
CA ILE A 872 12.35 24.10 -0.18
C ILE A 872 13.24 22.90 -0.50
N ARG A 873 13.63 22.16 0.54
CA ARG A 873 14.15 20.80 0.36
C ARG A 873 13.00 19.87 0.00
N SER A 874 13.23 18.99 -0.97
CA SER A 874 12.22 18.05 -1.47
C SER A 874 12.80 16.64 -1.57
N VAL A 875 11.90 15.65 -1.55
CA VAL A 875 12.25 14.25 -1.77
C VAL A 875 12.85 14.05 -3.18
N LEU A 876 12.47 14.88 -4.16
CA LEU A 876 12.92 14.79 -5.55
C LEU A 876 14.43 15.03 -5.72
N THR A 877 15.02 15.92 -4.92
CA THR A 877 16.44 16.34 -5.01
C THR A 877 17.36 15.68 -3.99
N CYS A 878 16.81 14.82 -3.13
CA CYS A 878 17.54 14.17 -2.05
C CYS A 878 18.70 13.29 -2.57
N GLY A 879 19.88 13.48 -1.97
CA GLY A 879 21.13 12.85 -2.37
C GLY A 879 21.33 11.40 -1.89
N CYS A 880 20.44 10.85 -1.06
CA CYS A 880 20.58 9.49 -0.54
C CYS A 880 20.55 8.44 -1.66
N ASP A 881 21.49 7.49 -1.59
CA ASP A 881 21.59 6.37 -2.55
C ASP A 881 20.39 5.43 -2.47
N ARG A 882 19.90 5.16 -1.25
CA ARG A 882 18.71 4.34 -0.99
C ARG A 882 17.82 5.05 0.03
N GLY A 883 16.51 5.07 -0.25
CA GLY A 883 15.54 5.76 0.59
C GLY A 883 15.63 7.29 0.50
N VAL A 884 15.30 7.95 1.59
CA VAL A 884 15.31 9.41 1.74
C VAL A 884 15.96 9.81 3.06
N CYS A 885 16.33 11.09 3.21
CA CYS A 885 16.68 11.64 4.51
C CYS A 885 15.49 12.35 5.16
N ALA A 886 15.54 12.50 6.49
CA ALA A 886 14.49 13.16 7.27
C ALA A 886 14.25 14.60 6.80
N LYS A 887 15.31 15.41 6.64
CA LYS A 887 15.17 16.83 6.24
C LYS A 887 14.60 17.04 4.84
N CYS A 888 14.86 16.14 3.89
CA CYS A 888 14.25 16.23 2.55
C CYS A 888 12.78 15.80 2.53
N TYR A 889 12.36 14.98 3.49
CA TYR A 889 10.96 14.59 3.66
C TYR A 889 10.16 15.68 4.39
N GLY A 890 10.71 16.16 5.52
CA GLY A 890 10.09 17.14 6.40
C GLY A 890 9.40 16.50 7.60
N GLU A 891 8.26 17.05 7.94
CA GLU A 891 7.40 16.59 9.03
C GLU A 891 6.60 15.33 8.67
N ASN A 892 6.43 14.43 9.64
CA ASN A 892 5.55 13.28 9.56
C ASN A 892 4.11 13.71 9.84
N LEU A 893 3.29 13.73 8.78
CA LEU A 893 1.89 14.17 8.83
C LEU A 893 1.00 13.31 9.74
N ALA A 894 1.44 12.11 10.14
CA ALA A 894 0.65 11.26 11.02
C ALA A 894 0.88 11.54 12.51
N THR A 895 1.99 12.19 12.87
CA THR A 895 2.34 12.54 14.26
C THR A 895 2.37 14.05 14.50
N GLY A 896 2.58 14.87 13.46
CA GLY A 896 2.81 16.30 13.60
C GLY A 896 4.25 16.65 14.03
N GLU A 897 5.17 15.69 13.95
CA GLU A 897 6.56 15.82 14.41
C GLU A 897 7.55 15.61 13.26
N PRO A 898 8.80 16.09 13.37
CA PRO A 898 9.85 15.82 12.40
C PRO A 898 10.04 14.32 12.16
N ALA A 899 10.16 13.91 10.89
CA ALA A 899 10.22 12.49 10.56
C ALA A 899 11.52 11.82 11.03
N VAL A 900 11.42 10.62 11.60
CA VAL A 900 12.54 9.93 12.25
C VAL A 900 13.14 8.85 11.34
N VAL A 901 14.43 8.53 11.56
CA VAL A 901 15.11 7.44 10.87
C VAL A 901 14.37 6.12 11.11
N GLY A 902 13.98 5.48 10.01
CA GLY A 902 13.29 4.20 9.99
C GLY A 902 11.83 4.24 9.63
N GLU A 903 11.23 5.41 9.49
CA GLU A 903 9.87 5.51 8.98
C GLU A 903 9.75 5.02 7.53
N ALA A 904 8.72 4.19 7.29
CA ALA A 904 8.41 3.64 5.98
C ALA A 904 7.55 4.61 5.15
N VAL A 905 8.09 5.80 4.87
CA VAL A 905 7.39 6.90 4.17
C VAL A 905 6.85 6.51 2.79
N GLY A 906 7.49 5.54 2.12
CA GLY A 906 6.98 5.02 0.84
C GLY A 906 5.67 4.26 0.95
N ILE A 907 5.49 3.46 2.00
CA ILE A 907 4.22 2.77 2.26
C ILE A 907 3.13 3.79 2.63
N MET A 908 3.48 4.78 3.45
CA MET A 908 2.56 5.86 3.82
C MET A 908 2.11 6.66 2.59
N ALA A 909 3.01 6.99 1.68
CA ALA A 909 2.69 7.67 0.43
C ALA A 909 1.76 6.84 -0.47
N ALA A 910 2.07 5.55 -0.65
CA ALA A 910 1.27 4.66 -1.47
C ALA A 910 -0.17 4.50 -0.94
N GLN A 911 -0.34 4.37 0.38
CA GLN A 911 -1.65 4.29 1.02
C GLN A 911 -2.40 5.62 0.94
N SER A 912 -1.69 6.73 1.14
CA SER A 912 -2.25 8.09 1.10
C SER A 912 -2.77 8.49 -0.28
N ILE A 913 -2.22 7.92 -1.35
CA ILE A 913 -2.71 8.10 -2.72
C ILE A 913 -3.80 7.07 -3.05
N GLY A 914 -3.61 5.84 -2.59
CA GLY A 914 -4.45 4.69 -2.92
C GLY A 914 -5.84 4.70 -2.27
N GLU A 915 -5.92 4.98 -0.97
CA GLU A 915 -7.18 4.98 -0.22
C GLU A 915 -8.18 6.03 -0.74
N PRO A 916 -7.78 7.28 -0.97
CA PRO A 916 -8.70 8.25 -1.57
C PRO A 916 -9.00 7.91 -3.02
N GLY A 917 -8.10 7.20 -3.71
CA GLY A 917 -8.39 6.65 -5.04
C GLY A 917 -9.64 5.75 -5.05
N THR A 918 -9.92 5.04 -3.96
CA THR A 918 -11.16 4.23 -3.83
C THR A 918 -12.36 5.15 -3.62
N GLN A 919 -12.19 6.21 -2.85
CA GLN A 919 -13.23 7.24 -2.66
C GLN A 919 -13.51 8.03 -3.95
N LEU A 920 -12.49 8.30 -4.78
CA LEU A 920 -12.65 8.97 -6.09
C LEU A 920 -13.58 8.16 -6.98
N THR A 921 -13.37 6.84 -7.06
CA THR A 921 -14.31 5.99 -7.79
C THR A 921 -15.71 6.15 -7.22
N LEU A 922 -15.89 6.01 -5.90
CA LEU A 922 -17.20 6.05 -5.24
C LEU A 922 -17.95 7.40 -5.36
N ARG A 923 -17.25 8.54 -5.22
CA ARG A 923 -17.86 9.89 -5.22
C ARG A 923 -18.30 10.36 -6.59
N THR A 924 -17.57 10.01 -7.66
CA THR A 924 -17.98 10.33 -9.04
C THR A 924 -19.40 9.79 -9.34
N PHE A 925 -19.86 8.78 -8.57
CA PHE A 925 -21.16 8.15 -8.77
C PHE A 925 -22.34 8.86 -8.10
N HIS A 926 -22.14 9.51 -6.95
CA HIS A 926 -23.22 10.25 -6.28
C HIS A 926 -23.62 11.51 -7.04
N THR A 927 -22.68 12.12 -7.76
CA THR A 927 -22.93 13.20 -8.73
C THR A 927 -23.45 12.68 -10.07
N GLY A 928 -23.24 11.41 -10.40
CA GLY A 928 -23.67 10.78 -11.67
C GLY A 928 -25.18 10.60 -11.83
N GLY A 929 -25.98 11.04 -10.86
CA GLY A 929 -27.43 11.21 -11.04
C GLY A 929 -27.79 12.48 -11.80
N VAL A 930 -26.89 13.47 -11.87
CA VAL A 930 -27.15 14.80 -12.44
C VAL A 930 -26.06 15.14 -13.46
N ALA A 931 -26.47 15.62 -14.64
CA ALA A 931 -25.59 15.88 -15.78
C ALA A 931 -24.65 17.08 -15.57
N ALA A 932 -23.54 16.90 -14.86
CA ALA A 932 -22.42 17.84 -14.89
C ALA A 932 -21.48 17.47 -16.05
N GLY A 933 -21.50 18.29 -17.11
CA GLY A 933 -20.82 18.01 -18.38
C GLY A 933 -19.29 18.18 -18.37
N GLY A 934 -18.62 17.25 -19.06
CA GLY A 934 -17.21 17.32 -19.46
C GLY A 934 -16.67 15.95 -19.90
N ASP A 935 -16.23 15.83 -21.16
CA ASP A 935 -15.68 14.59 -21.77
C ASP A 935 -14.19 14.34 -21.43
N ILE A 936 -13.67 15.08 -20.46
CA ILE A 936 -12.32 14.87 -19.91
C ILE A 936 -12.42 13.65 -19.00
N THR A 937 -11.54 12.66 -19.15
CA THR A 937 -11.47 11.51 -18.23
C THR A 937 -11.28 12.01 -16.79
N MET A 938 -12.37 12.16 -16.04
CA MET A 938 -12.34 12.60 -14.65
C MET A 938 -12.16 11.39 -13.73
N GLY A 939 -11.33 11.54 -12.69
CA GLY A 939 -11.15 10.53 -11.65
C GLY A 939 -10.01 9.55 -11.87
N LEU A 940 -10.17 8.32 -11.39
CA LEU A 940 -9.11 7.31 -11.24
C LEU A 940 -8.40 6.93 -12.56
N PRO A 941 -9.08 6.73 -13.72
CA PRO A 941 -8.40 6.32 -14.95
C PRO A 941 -7.33 7.31 -15.42
N ARG A 942 -7.52 8.60 -15.17
CA ARG A 942 -6.55 9.64 -15.50
C ARG A 942 -5.31 9.56 -14.61
N VAL A 943 -5.50 9.31 -13.31
CA VAL A 943 -4.41 9.08 -12.35
C VAL A 943 -3.60 7.85 -12.74
N GLU A 944 -4.26 6.75 -13.12
CA GLU A 944 -3.59 5.55 -13.61
C GLU A 944 -2.79 5.79 -14.90
N GLU A 945 -3.33 6.57 -15.83
CA GLU A 945 -2.66 6.92 -17.08
C GLU A 945 -1.36 7.69 -16.83
N LEU A 946 -1.40 8.67 -15.90
CA LEU A 946 -0.26 9.47 -15.48
C LEU A 946 0.82 8.62 -14.79
N PHE A 947 0.44 7.80 -13.81
CA PHE A 947 1.41 6.93 -13.09
C PHE A 947 1.96 5.78 -13.94
N GLU A 948 1.22 5.31 -14.94
CA GLU A 948 1.75 4.33 -15.90
C GLU A 948 2.55 4.99 -17.04
N ALA A 949 2.66 6.33 -17.04
CA ALA A 949 3.30 7.12 -18.10
C ALA A 949 2.81 6.71 -19.50
N ARG A 950 1.49 6.47 -19.62
CA ARG A 950 0.88 6.07 -20.88
C ARG A 950 0.71 7.28 -21.79
N LYS A 951 0.62 7.02 -23.10
CA LYS A 951 0.25 8.05 -24.06
C LYS A 951 -1.24 8.35 -23.90
N PRO A 952 -1.64 9.63 -23.69
CA PRO A 952 -3.04 9.99 -23.51
C PRO A 952 -3.86 9.78 -24.78
N LYS A 953 -5.16 9.54 -24.58
CA LYS A 953 -6.16 9.62 -25.67
C LYS A 953 -6.49 11.10 -25.88
N GLY A 954 -6.37 11.61 -27.11
CA GLY A 954 -6.45 13.05 -27.38
C GLY A 954 -5.19 13.81 -26.91
N GLN A 955 -4.03 13.37 -27.41
CA GLN A 955 -2.75 13.98 -27.08
C GLN A 955 -2.70 15.43 -27.60
N ALA A 956 -2.46 16.37 -26.68
CA ALA A 956 -2.15 17.74 -27.05
C ALA A 956 -0.76 17.85 -27.67
N VAL A 957 -0.65 18.70 -28.69
CA VAL A 957 0.63 19.06 -29.31
C VAL A 957 1.25 20.18 -28.49
N ILE A 958 2.51 19.99 -28.08
CA ILE A 958 3.31 20.99 -27.36
C ILE A 958 4.44 21.49 -28.23
N SER A 959 4.86 22.73 -28.01
CA SER A 959 6.04 23.26 -28.69
C SER A 959 7.34 22.66 -28.14
N GLU A 960 8.26 22.27 -29.01
CA GLU A 960 9.61 21.86 -28.64
C GLU A 960 10.62 23.03 -28.54
N ILE A 961 10.29 24.19 -29.13
CA ILE A 961 11.16 25.37 -29.18
C ILE A 961 10.40 26.61 -28.70
N ALA A 962 11.09 27.56 -28.07
CA ALA A 962 10.51 28.87 -27.78
C ALA A 962 10.55 29.73 -29.05
N GLY A 963 9.57 30.60 -29.25
CA GLY A 963 9.52 31.49 -30.41
C GLY A 963 8.14 32.01 -30.75
N THR A 964 8.04 32.68 -31.90
CA THR A 964 6.79 33.26 -32.42
C THR A 964 6.01 32.28 -33.27
N VAL A 965 4.70 32.21 -33.05
CA VAL A 965 3.77 31.29 -33.73
C VAL A 965 3.26 31.86 -35.05
N PHE A 966 3.28 31.05 -36.12
CA PHE A 966 2.65 31.32 -37.41
C PHE A 966 1.73 30.16 -37.82
N VAL A 967 0.43 30.43 -37.94
CA VAL A 967 -0.55 29.42 -38.35
C VAL A 967 -0.82 29.53 -39.85
N THR A 968 -0.71 28.42 -40.58
CA THR A 968 -0.98 28.33 -42.01
C THR A 968 -2.01 27.25 -42.29
N GLU A 969 -3.02 27.54 -43.10
CA GLU A 969 -4.02 26.53 -43.50
C GLU A 969 -3.56 25.77 -44.74
N THR A 970 -3.62 24.43 -44.71
CA THR A 970 -3.30 23.57 -45.87
C THR A 970 -4.56 22.92 -46.46
N GLU A 971 -4.57 22.70 -47.77
CA GLU A 971 -5.71 22.18 -48.58
C GLU A 971 -6.30 20.81 -48.15
N LYS A 972 -5.71 20.11 -47.16
CA LYS A 972 -6.08 18.73 -46.77
C LYS A 972 -6.69 18.61 -45.36
N GLN A 973 -7.57 19.53 -44.96
CA GLN A 973 -8.22 19.55 -43.63
C GLN A 973 -7.22 19.48 -42.44
N ARG A 974 -6.03 20.04 -42.62
CA ARG A 974 -4.98 20.12 -41.61
C ARG A 974 -4.45 21.55 -41.59
N GLN A 975 -4.22 22.07 -40.40
CA GLN A 975 -3.54 23.34 -40.15
C GLN A 975 -2.08 23.04 -39.77
N GLU A 976 -1.17 23.88 -40.25
CA GLU A 976 0.26 23.82 -39.92
C GLU A 976 0.60 25.00 -39.01
N VAL A 977 1.06 24.69 -37.80
CA VAL A 977 1.58 25.68 -36.84
C VAL A 977 3.09 25.67 -36.95
N THR A 978 3.68 26.78 -37.41
CA THR A 978 5.12 26.98 -37.55
C THR A 978 5.61 27.88 -36.43
N ILE A 979 6.64 27.45 -35.71
CA ILE A 979 7.27 28.23 -34.65
C ILE A 979 8.68 28.59 -35.10
N THR A 980 9.00 29.87 -35.02
CA THR A 980 10.30 30.42 -35.39
C THR A 980 10.99 30.93 -34.14
N ALA A 981 12.11 30.30 -33.77
CA ALA A 981 12.94 30.71 -32.64
C ALA A 981 13.82 31.93 -33.01
N GLU A 982 14.28 32.67 -31.99
CA GLU A 982 15.17 33.82 -32.15
C GLU A 982 16.51 33.46 -32.84
N ASP A 983 16.94 32.19 -32.72
CA ASP A 983 18.16 31.66 -33.35
C ASP A 983 17.95 31.24 -34.83
N GLY A 984 16.76 31.47 -35.39
CA GLY A 984 16.40 31.14 -36.77
C GLY A 984 15.99 29.68 -36.98
N LYS A 985 15.90 28.85 -35.93
CA LYS A 985 15.38 27.48 -36.06
C LYS A 985 13.86 27.50 -36.24
N ILE A 986 13.40 26.85 -37.31
CA ILE A 986 11.98 26.74 -37.63
C ILE A 986 11.51 25.31 -37.35
N LYS A 987 10.40 25.17 -36.62
CA LYS A 987 9.76 23.87 -36.39
C LYS A 987 8.27 23.90 -36.72
N LYS A 988 7.83 22.90 -37.48
CA LYS A 988 6.47 22.81 -38.01
C LYS A 988 5.68 21.68 -37.35
N TYR A 989 4.44 21.96 -36.96
CA TYR A 989 3.51 21.02 -36.33
C TYR A 989 2.24 20.91 -37.17
N THR A 990 1.86 19.70 -37.55
CA THR A 990 0.64 19.45 -38.32
C THR A 990 -0.49 19.05 -37.38
N ILE A 991 -1.57 19.84 -37.35
CA ILE A 991 -2.72 19.67 -36.45
C ILE A 991 -4.01 19.51 -37.29
N PRO A 992 -4.92 18.57 -36.95
CA PRO A 992 -6.23 18.46 -37.61
C PRO A 992 -7.12 19.69 -37.32
N ILE A 993 -7.85 20.19 -38.32
CA ILE A 993 -8.77 21.36 -38.16
C ILE A 993 -9.86 21.11 -37.09
N SER A 994 -10.22 19.84 -36.85
CA SER A 994 -11.20 19.47 -35.83
C SER A 994 -10.75 19.78 -34.39
N THR A 995 -9.46 20.03 -34.17
CA THR A 995 -8.89 20.26 -32.84
C THR A 995 -8.73 21.77 -32.61
N PRO A 996 -9.37 22.35 -31.57
CA PRO A 996 -9.23 23.77 -31.28
C PRO A 996 -7.80 24.12 -30.87
N LEU A 997 -7.27 25.20 -31.45
CA LEU A 997 -5.98 25.79 -31.09
C LEU A 997 -6.13 26.69 -29.85
N LEU A 998 -5.08 26.73 -29.04
CA LEU A 998 -4.98 27.62 -27.87
C LEU A 998 -4.16 28.88 -28.16
N VAL A 999 -3.45 28.90 -29.28
CA VAL A 999 -2.50 29.95 -29.69
C VAL A 999 -2.93 30.56 -31.01
N ASP A 1000 -2.72 31.87 -31.14
CA ASP A 1000 -2.98 32.65 -32.34
C ASP A 1000 -1.67 33.00 -33.08
N THR A 1001 -1.80 33.41 -34.35
CA THR A 1001 -0.63 33.88 -35.14
C THR A 1001 -0.09 35.16 -34.52
N GLY A 1002 1.20 35.17 -34.16
CA GLY A 1002 1.86 36.29 -33.50
C GLY A 1002 2.09 36.08 -32.00
N ASP A 1003 1.55 35.02 -31.39
CA ASP A 1003 1.80 34.70 -29.99
C ASP A 1003 3.27 34.29 -29.76
N GLU A 1004 3.84 34.76 -28.65
CA GLU A 1004 5.12 34.30 -28.12
C GLU A 1004 4.88 33.16 -27.13
N ILE A 1005 5.56 32.04 -27.35
CA ILE A 1005 5.41 30.83 -26.53
C ILE A 1005 6.76 30.29 -26.06
N ASP A 1006 6.77 29.68 -24.87
CA ASP A 1006 7.94 29.00 -24.35
C ASP A 1006 8.03 27.55 -24.86
N ALA A 1007 9.23 26.98 -24.80
CA ALA A 1007 9.43 25.56 -25.08
C ALA A 1007 8.61 24.71 -24.09
N GLY A 1008 7.69 23.92 -24.62
CA GLY A 1008 6.80 23.01 -23.91
C GLY A 1008 5.42 23.57 -23.56
N ASP A 1009 5.02 24.69 -24.16
CA ASP A 1009 3.66 25.23 -24.06
C ASP A 1009 2.68 24.50 -24.99
N LEU A 1010 1.39 24.53 -24.62
CA LEU A 1010 0.30 23.83 -25.29
C LEU A 1010 -0.15 24.60 -26.54
N LEU A 1011 -0.12 23.96 -27.71
CA LEU A 1011 -0.63 24.53 -28.96
C LEU A 1011 -2.11 24.18 -29.18
N THR A 1012 -2.54 23.02 -28.72
CA THR A 1012 -3.91 22.49 -28.84
C THR A 1012 -4.46 22.12 -27.48
N ASP A 1013 -5.78 22.17 -27.33
CA ASP A 1013 -6.42 21.62 -26.13
C ASP A 1013 -6.26 20.09 -26.07
N GLY A 1014 -6.13 19.56 -24.85
CA GLY A 1014 -5.96 18.12 -24.60
C GLY A 1014 -4.90 17.76 -23.55
N SER A 1015 -4.64 16.46 -23.43
CA SER A 1015 -3.71 15.92 -22.43
C SER A 1015 -2.29 15.83 -22.97
N VAL A 1016 -1.30 16.31 -22.20
CA VAL A 1016 0.11 16.25 -22.59
C VAL A 1016 0.70 14.85 -22.32
N ASN A 1017 1.55 14.39 -23.23
CA ASN A 1017 2.33 13.18 -23.04
C ASN A 1017 3.57 13.44 -22.15
N PRO A 1018 3.71 12.79 -20.98
CA PRO A 1018 4.85 13.00 -20.07
C PRO A 1018 6.22 12.73 -20.72
N HIS A 1019 6.29 11.82 -21.70
CA HIS A 1019 7.55 11.53 -22.40
C HIS A 1019 8.03 12.67 -23.30
N ASP A 1020 7.13 13.50 -23.79
CA ASP A 1020 7.50 14.63 -24.63
C ASP A 1020 7.98 15.80 -23.76
N ILE A 1021 7.34 16.03 -22.61
CA ILE A 1021 7.85 16.95 -21.57
C ILE A 1021 9.27 16.53 -21.12
N MET A 1022 9.53 15.22 -20.97
CA MET A 1022 10.85 14.72 -20.55
C MET A 1022 11.96 15.11 -21.52
N LYS A 1023 11.67 15.12 -22.81
CA LYS A 1023 12.64 15.48 -23.85
C LYS A 1023 12.89 16.98 -23.90
N ILE A 1024 11.86 17.78 -23.62
CA ILE A 1024 11.90 19.25 -23.78
C ILE A 1024 12.36 19.93 -22.49
N LYS A 1025 11.62 19.73 -21.38
CA LYS A 1025 11.85 20.38 -20.08
C LYS A 1025 12.70 19.54 -19.11
N GLY A 1026 13.18 18.37 -19.53
CA GLY A 1026 13.98 17.46 -18.72
C GLY A 1026 13.22 16.80 -17.56
N ALA A 1027 13.97 16.20 -16.63
CA ALA A 1027 13.39 15.44 -15.51
C ALA A 1027 12.57 16.32 -14.55
N SER A 1028 13.08 17.51 -14.21
CA SER A 1028 12.39 18.45 -13.28
C SER A 1028 11.04 18.91 -13.84
N GLY A 1029 10.96 19.20 -15.15
CA GLY A 1029 9.71 19.59 -15.81
C GLY A 1029 8.63 18.50 -15.73
N VAL A 1030 9.00 17.24 -15.99
CA VAL A 1030 8.05 16.11 -15.89
C VAL A 1030 7.59 15.87 -14.46
N GLN A 1031 8.49 16.00 -13.49
CA GLN A 1031 8.15 15.82 -12.08
C GLN A 1031 7.08 16.81 -11.65
N LYS A 1032 7.30 18.11 -11.94
CA LYS A 1032 6.33 19.17 -11.65
C LYS A 1032 4.99 18.94 -12.36
N TYR A 1033 5.04 18.55 -13.63
CA TYR A 1033 3.84 18.27 -14.42
C TYR A 1033 2.98 17.16 -13.80
N ILE A 1034 3.57 15.98 -13.52
CA ILE A 1034 2.83 14.84 -12.97
C ILE A 1034 2.23 15.20 -11.62
N ILE A 1035 2.98 15.86 -10.73
CA ILE A 1035 2.49 16.29 -9.41
C ILE A 1035 1.29 17.24 -9.59
N SER A 1036 1.43 18.28 -10.41
CA SER A 1036 0.35 19.27 -10.61
C SER A 1036 -0.93 18.68 -11.20
N GLU A 1037 -0.83 17.77 -12.17
CA GLU A 1037 -2.01 17.17 -12.79
C GLU A 1037 -2.68 16.15 -11.87
N VAL A 1038 -1.92 15.36 -11.11
CA VAL A 1038 -2.50 14.45 -10.14
C VAL A 1038 -3.22 15.22 -9.02
N LEU A 1039 -2.59 16.27 -8.46
CA LEU A 1039 -3.22 17.13 -7.44
C LEU A 1039 -4.53 17.74 -7.94
N LYS A 1040 -4.53 18.25 -9.18
CA LYS A 1040 -5.72 18.81 -9.82
C LYS A 1040 -6.86 17.79 -9.89
N VAL A 1041 -6.57 16.54 -10.24
CA VAL A 1041 -7.58 15.48 -10.28
C VAL A 1041 -8.13 15.18 -8.88
N TYR A 1042 -7.29 15.04 -7.85
CA TYR A 1042 -7.77 14.78 -6.48
C TYR A 1042 -8.60 15.94 -5.93
N LYS A 1043 -8.14 17.19 -6.10
CA LYS A 1043 -8.84 18.39 -5.60
C LYS A 1043 -10.16 18.66 -6.32
N ASN A 1044 -10.24 18.43 -7.63
CA ASN A 1044 -11.50 18.54 -8.37
C ASN A 1044 -12.58 17.57 -7.84
N ASN A 1045 -12.18 16.51 -7.13
CA ASN A 1045 -13.07 15.54 -6.50
C ASN A 1045 -13.22 15.75 -4.97
N GLY A 1046 -12.72 16.87 -4.44
CA GLY A 1046 -12.83 17.24 -3.03
C GLY A 1046 -12.01 16.35 -2.10
N VAL A 1047 -10.86 15.87 -2.57
CA VAL A 1047 -9.87 15.13 -1.77
C VAL A 1047 -8.57 15.94 -1.74
N GLU A 1048 -8.03 16.14 -0.54
CA GLU A 1048 -6.75 16.81 -0.32
C GLU A 1048 -5.64 15.78 -0.07
N ILE A 1049 -4.49 15.96 -0.69
CA ILE A 1049 -3.31 15.11 -0.57
C ILE A 1049 -2.09 16.00 -0.56
N ASN A 1050 -1.16 15.76 0.37
CA ASN A 1050 0.09 16.49 0.41
C ASN A 1050 1.05 16.08 -0.73
N ASP A 1051 1.74 17.06 -1.33
CA ASP A 1051 2.73 16.89 -2.39
C ASP A 1051 3.80 15.83 -2.09
N LYS A 1052 4.23 15.71 -0.82
CA LYS A 1052 5.34 14.83 -0.42
C LYS A 1052 5.10 13.37 -0.81
N HIS A 1053 3.85 12.93 -0.78
CA HIS A 1053 3.46 11.58 -1.17
C HIS A 1053 3.61 11.36 -2.67
N LEU A 1054 3.22 12.35 -3.49
CA LEU A 1054 3.37 12.30 -4.95
C LEU A 1054 4.83 12.38 -5.36
N GLU A 1055 5.63 13.22 -4.69
CA GLU A 1055 7.08 13.33 -4.92
C GLU A 1055 7.80 11.99 -4.74
N ILE A 1056 7.43 11.19 -3.72
CA ILE A 1056 8.00 9.86 -3.49
C ILE A 1056 7.75 8.93 -4.69
N ILE A 1057 6.50 8.86 -5.18
CA ILE A 1057 6.14 7.98 -6.31
C ILE A 1057 6.85 8.44 -7.59
N VAL A 1058 6.81 9.75 -7.87
CA VAL A 1058 7.42 10.32 -9.07
C VAL A 1058 8.96 10.16 -9.03
N ARG A 1059 9.59 10.25 -7.86
CA ARG A 1059 11.01 9.93 -7.70
C ARG A 1059 11.31 8.48 -8.11
N GLN A 1060 10.46 7.52 -7.71
CA GLN A 1060 10.66 6.13 -8.11
C GLN A 1060 10.43 5.89 -9.61
N MET A 1061 9.50 6.63 -10.24
CA MET A 1061 9.28 6.56 -11.70
C MET A 1061 10.50 7.02 -12.52
N LEU A 1062 11.32 7.92 -11.97
CA LEU A 1062 12.51 8.51 -12.61
C LEU A 1062 13.85 8.01 -12.02
N ARG A 1063 13.81 6.94 -11.22
CA ARG A 1063 14.98 6.38 -10.52
C ARG A 1063 16.00 5.70 -11.44
N LYS A 1064 15.59 5.29 -12.64
CA LYS A 1064 16.44 4.54 -13.57
C LYS A 1064 17.02 5.43 -14.66
N VAL A 1065 18.24 5.09 -15.06
CA VAL A 1065 18.98 5.67 -16.18
C VAL A 1065 19.30 4.59 -17.19
N LYS A 1066 19.37 4.97 -18.46
CA LYS A 1066 19.81 4.09 -19.54
C LYS A 1066 21.21 4.52 -19.97
N ILE A 1067 22.14 3.56 -19.95
CA ILE A 1067 23.53 3.80 -20.33
C ILE A 1067 23.63 3.90 -21.86
N ASP A 1068 24.16 5.01 -22.35
CA ASP A 1068 24.43 5.22 -23.77
C ASP A 1068 25.84 4.76 -24.13
N ASP A 1069 26.82 5.17 -23.32
CA ASP A 1069 28.21 4.72 -23.40
C ASP A 1069 28.69 4.32 -21.99
N PRO A 1070 29.10 3.07 -21.76
CA PRO A 1070 29.64 2.65 -20.46
C PRO A 1070 31.02 3.24 -20.15
N GLY A 1071 31.70 3.88 -21.10
CA GLY A 1071 33.08 4.33 -20.92
C GLY A 1071 33.98 3.16 -20.56
N ASP A 1072 34.78 3.33 -19.50
CA ASP A 1072 35.65 2.27 -18.99
C ASP A 1072 35.09 1.63 -17.69
N THR A 1073 33.81 1.85 -17.40
CA THR A 1073 33.12 1.25 -16.24
C THR A 1073 32.69 -0.20 -16.50
N LEU A 1074 32.25 -0.91 -15.44
CA LEU A 1074 31.68 -2.25 -15.54
C LEU A 1074 30.23 -2.29 -16.05
N LEU A 1075 29.69 -1.13 -16.44
CA LEU A 1075 28.31 -0.99 -16.90
C LEU A 1075 28.13 -1.48 -18.33
N ILE A 1076 26.89 -1.80 -18.70
CA ILE A 1076 26.55 -2.40 -19.99
C ILE A 1076 25.79 -1.39 -20.85
N THR A 1077 26.23 -1.21 -22.10
CA THR A 1077 25.55 -0.35 -23.08
C THR A 1077 24.08 -0.73 -23.26
N GLY A 1078 23.18 0.24 -23.13
CA GLY A 1078 21.74 0.07 -23.30
C GLY A 1078 21.03 -0.59 -22.12
N SER A 1079 21.76 -1.01 -21.08
CA SER A 1079 21.17 -1.52 -19.85
C SER A 1079 20.56 -0.38 -19.02
N THR A 1080 19.50 -0.70 -18.29
CA THR A 1080 18.84 0.22 -17.37
C THR A 1080 19.33 -0.04 -15.97
N VAL A 1081 20.01 0.94 -15.35
CA VAL A 1081 20.58 0.84 -14.01
C VAL A 1081 20.00 1.91 -13.10
N ASP A 1082 20.16 1.73 -11.79
CA ASP A 1082 19.83 2.75 -10.80
C ASP A 1082 20.82 3.93 -10.88
N ILE A 1083 20.33 5.16 -10.68
CA ILE A 1083 21.15 6.37 -10.62
C ILE A 1083 22.25 6.25 -9.54
N ALA A 1084 21.96 5.62 -8.41
CA ALA A 1084 22.95 5.42 -7.34
C ALA A 1084 24.13 4.53 -7.79
N ILE A 1085 23.84 3.49 -8.57
CA ILE A 1085 24.86 2.58 -9.12
C ILE A 1085 25.71 3.32 -10.14
N LEU A 1086 25.10 4.12 -11.02
CA LEU A 1086 25.83 4.94 -11.98
C LEU A 1086 26.76 5.94 -11.26
N ARG A 1087 26.25 6.66 -10.25
CA ARG A 1087 27.07 7.62 -9.47
C ARG A 1087 28.26 6.93 -8.83
N THR A 1088 28.06 5.75 -8.25
CA THR A 1088 29.14 4.97 -7.63
C THR A 1088 30.16 4.50 -8.67
N ALA A 1089 29.71 4.01 -9.82
CA ALA A 1089 30.56 3.56 -10.91
C ALA A 1089 31.38 4.71 -11.53
N ASN A 1090 30.78 5.89 -11.72
CA ASN A 1090 31.46 7.06 -12.25
C ASN A 1090 32.47 7.63 -11.24
N LYS A 1091 32.11 7.75 -9.95
CA LYS A 1091 33.06 8.12 -8.90
C LYS A 1091 34.27 7.18 -8.86
N TRP A 1092 34.04 5.87 -9.03
CA TRP A 1092 35.12 4.89 -9.11
C TRP A 1092 35.99 5.09 -10.35
N ALA A 1093 35.41 5.31 -11.52
CA ALA A 1093 36.16 5.56 -12.75
C ALA A 1093 37.00 6.85 -12.65
N GLU A 1094 36.40 7.92 -12.15
CA GLU A 1094 37.05 9.21 -11.90
C GLU A 1094 38.22 9.07 -10.91
N SER A 1095 38.05 8.32 -9.82
CA SER A 1095 39.12 8.06 -8.84
C SER A 1095 40.34 7.34 -9.44
N LYS A 1096 40.16 6.67 -10.57
CA LYS A 1096 41.20 5.96 -11.32
C LYS A 1096 41.66 6.68 -12.59
N GLY A 1097 41.15 7.88 -12.87
CA GLY A 1097 41.42 8.62 -14.11
C GLY A 1097 40.89 7.95 -15.37
N LEU A 1098 39.90 7.05 -15.24
CA LEU A 1098 39.25 6.35 -16.35
C LEU A 1098 38.04 7.14 -16.86
N ARG A 1099 37.57 6.85 -18.08
CA ARG A 1099 36.41 7.57 -18.64
C ARG A 1099 35.11 7.14 -17.94
N PRO A 1100 34.33 8.08 -17.39
CA PRO A 1100 33.04 7.78 -16.76
C PRO A 1100 31.99 7.35 -17.81
N ALA A 1101 30.92 6.72 -17.35
CA ALA A 1101 29.82 6.32 -18.20
C ALA A 1101 28.85 7.47 -18.48
N GLU A 1102 28.39 7.58 -19.73
CA GLU A 1102 27.35 8.50 -20.18
C GLU A 1102 25.97 7.82 -20.19
N SER A 1103 24.95 8.54 -19.73
CA SER A 1103 23.58 8.02 -19.65
C SER A 1103 22.54 9.13 -19.67
N HIS A 1104 21.30 8.76 -20.01
CA HIS A 1104 20.13 9.63 -19.86
C HIS A 1104 19.10 9.02 -18.91
N ARG A 1105 18.39 9.87 -18.17
CA ARG A 1105 17.27 9.44 -17.31
C ARG A 1105 16.12 8.92 -18.17
N ILE A 1106 15.40 7.93 -17.66
CA ILE A 1106 14.21 7.39 -18.32
C ILE A 1106 13.00 7.46 -17.39
N LEU A 1107 11.86 7.86 -17.95
CA LEU A 1107 10.57 7.79 -17.27
C LEU A 1107 9.99 6.38 -17.46
N LEU A 1108 9.74 5.68 -16.36
CA LEU A 1108 9.07 4.38 -16.35
C LEU A 1108 7.73 4.50 -15.62
N GLY A 1109 6.68 3.93 -16.21
CA GLY A 1109 5.42 3.73 -15.50
C GLY A 1109 5.59 2.80 -14.30
N ILE A 1110 4.74 2.94 -13.29
CA ILE A 1110 4.87 2.24 -12.01
C ILE A 1110 5.00 0.72 -12.17
N THR A 1111 4.23 0.08 -13.07
CA THR A 1111 4.31 -1.37 -13.28
C THR A 1111 5.67 -1.82 -13.81
N LYS A 1112 6.28 -1.04 -14.72
CA LYS A 1112 7.60 -1.35 -15.27
C LYS A 1112 8.71 -1.06 -14.26
N ALA A 1113 8.57 0.01 -13.47
CA ALA A 1113 9.51 0.35 -12.42
C ALA A 1113 9.57 -0.73 -11.32
N SER A 1114 8.41 -1.25 -10.87
CA SER A 1114 8.35 -2.32 -9.86
C SER A 1114 8.99 -3.64 -10.33
N LEU A 1115 8.90 -3.96 -11.63
CA LEU A 1115 9.56 -5.13 -12.22
C LEU A 1115 11.08 -4.94 -12.38
N ALA A 1116 11.56 -3.69 -12.40
CA ALA A 1116 12.98 -3.34 -12.54
C ALA A 1116 13.67 -3.09 -11.19
N THR A 1117 13.09 -3.59 -10.09
CA THR A 1117 13.69 -3.58 -8.76
C THR A 1117 14.91 -4.50 -8.69
N GLU A 1118 15.83 -4.21 -7.77
CA GLU A 1118 17.06 -5.00 -7.61
C GLU A 1118 16.76 -6.39 -7.04
N SER A 1119 15.89 -6.45 -6.02
CA SER A 1119 15.40 -7.68 -5.41
C SER A 1119 14.54 -8.49 -6.39
N PHE A 1120 14.99 -9.71 -6.69
CA PHE A 1120 14.19 -10.63 -7.50
C PHE A 1120 13.04 -11.24 -6.69
N LEU A 1121 13.13 -11.34 -5.37
CA LEU A 1121 12.06 -11.86 -4.51
C LEU A 1121 10.86 -10.90 -4.47
N SER A 1122 11.12 -9.61 -4.30
CA SER A 1122 10.08 -8.59 -4.35
C SER A 1122 9.43 -8.52 -5.74
N ALA A 1123 10.23 -8.45 -6.81
CA ALA A 1123 9.73 -8.45 -8.19
C ALA A 1123 8.91 -9.71 -8.52
N ALA A 1124 9.34 -10.90 -8.08
CA ALA A 1124 8.66 -12.16 -8.35
C ALA A 1124 7.27 -12.26 -7.70
N SER A 1125 7.09 -11.61 -6.54
CA SER A 1125 5.81 -11.54 -5.84
C SER A 1125 4.77 -10.63 -6.54
N PHE A 1126 5.25 -9.66 -7.32
CA PHE A 1126 4.44 -8.69 -8.02
C PHE A 1126 3.77 -9.32 -9.23
N GLN A 1127 4.41 -9.43 -10.39
CA GLN A 1127 3.84 -10.00 -11.62
C GLN A 1127 4.89 -10.70 -12.46
N GLU A 1128 4.45 -11.54 -13.40
CA GLU A 1128 5.35 -12.26 -14.31
C GLU A 1128 6.45 -13.05 -13.57
N THR A 1129 6.12 -13.71 -12.46
CA THR A 1129 7.03 -14.46 -11.58
C THR A 1129 8.05 -15.31 -12.36
N THR A 1130 7.61 -16.03 -13.40
CA THR A 1130 8.49 -16.87 -14.22
C THR A 1130 9.51 -16.06 -15.02
N ARG A 1131 9.16 -14.89 -15.53
CA ARG A 1131 10.07 -13.98 -16.25
C ARG A 1131 11.14 -13.40 -15.31
N VAL A 1132 10.74 -13.00 -14.10
CA VAL A 1132 11.66 -12.46 -13.09
C VAL A 1132 12.65 -13.53 -12.63
N LEU A 1133 12.16 -14.72 -12.27
CA LEU A 1133 13.00 -15.82 -11.79
C LEU A 1133 13.98 -16.33 -12.87
N THR A 1134 13.55 -16.36 -14.14
CA THR A 1134 14.43 -16.76 -15.24
C THR A 1134 15.54 -15.76 -15.51
N ASP A 1135 15.25 -14.46 -15.47
CA ASP A 1135 16.28 -13.42 -15.61
C ASP A 1135 17.27 -13.48 -14.45
N ALA A 1136 16.77 -13.61 -13.22
CA ALA A 1136 17.60 -13.70 -12.02
C ALA A 1136 18.50 -14.95 -12.01
N ALA A 1137 17.97 -16.11 -12.42
CA ALA A 1137 18.74 -17.36 -12.47
C ALA A 1137 19.87 -17.32 -13.51
N VAL A 1138 19.67 -16.70 -14.68
CA VAL A 1138 20.72 -16.55 -15.70
C VAL A 1138 21.81 -15.59 -15.24
N LYS A 1139 21.41 -14.48 -14.60
CA LYS A 1139 22.33 -13.46 -14.06
C LYS A 1139 23.06 -13.92 -12.79
N GLY A 1140 22.62 -14.99 -12.13
CA GLY A 1140 23.19 -15.41 -10.86
C GLY A 1140 22.95 -14.39 -9.74
N LYS A 1141 21.77 -13.75 -9.72
CA LYS A 1141 21.50 -12.63 -8.81
C LYS A 1141 21.60 -13.05 -7.34
N ILE A 1142 22.13 -12.15 -6.53
CA ILE A 1142 22.16 -12.23 -5.07
C ILE A 1142 21.29 -11.11 -4.52
N ASP A 1143 20.36 -11.44 -3.65
CA ASP A 1143 19.46 -10.52 -2.99
C ASP A 1143 19.91 -10.31 -1.54
N MET A 1144 20.17 -9.06 -1.17
CA MET A 1144 20.69 -8.68 0.16
C MET A 1144 19.58 -8.45 1.20
N LEU A 1145 18.31 -8.67 0.85
CA LEU A 1145 17.18 -8.60 1.79
C LEU A 1145 17.09 -7.25 2.54
N GLU A 1146 17.33 -6.15 1.82
CA GLU A 1146 17.31 -4.80 2.41
C GLU A 1146 15.94 -4.09 2.31
N GLY A 1147 15.01 -4.66 1.55
CA GLY A 1147 13.64 -4.17 1.38
C GLY A 1147 12.67 -4.81 2.37
N LEU A 1148 11.44 -4.28 2.41
CA LEU A 1148 10.41 -4.76 3.35
C LEU A 1148 9.88 -6.14 2.95
N LYS A 1149 9.53 -6.31 1.67
CA LYS A 1149 8.78 -7.49 1.21
C LYS A 1149 9.62 -8.76 1.21
N GLU A 1150 10.92 -8.67 0.91
CA GLU A 1150 11.80 -9.84 1.00
C GLU A 1150 11.82 -10.40 2.43
N ASN A 1151 11.97 -9.53 3.43
CA ASN A 1151 12.00 -9.93 4.83
C ASN A 1151 10.66 -10.52 5.29
N VAL A 1152 9.52 -9.97 4.85
CA VAL A 1152 8.19 -10.56 5.13
C VAL A 1152 8.06 -11.95 4.51
N ILE A 1153 8.50 -12.14 3.26
CA ILE A 1153 8.44 -13.45 2.57
C ILE A 1153 9.28 -14.49 3.32
N ILE A 1154 10.48 -14.11 3.75
CA ILE A 1154 11.42 -14.99 4.45
C ILE A 1154 11.01 -15.22 5.92
N GLY A 1155 10.28 -14.29 6.53
CA GLY A 1155 9.93 -14.32 7.94
C GLY A 1155 10.99 -13.71 8.86
N LYS A 1156 11.73 -12.70 8.37
CA LYS A 1156 12.65 -11.87 9.16
C LYS A 1156 12.00 -10.54 9.54
N LEU A 1157 12.59 -9.89 10.55
CA LEU A 1157 12.24 -8.51 10.91
C LEU A 1157 12.47 -7.59 9.71
N ILE A 1158 11.51 -6.71 9.45
CA ILE A 1158 11.60 -5.74 8.36
C ILE A 1158 12.64 -4.65 8.70
N PRO A 1159 13.42 -4.15 7.72
CA PRO A 1159 14.45 -3.14 7.95
C PRO A 1159 13.86 -1.71 8.01
N ALA A 1160 12.74 -1.56 8.73
CA ALA A 1160 12.05 -0.30 9.01
C ALA A 1160 11.49 -0.32 10.44
N GLY A 1161 11.20 0.85 10.99
CA GLY A 1161 10.78 1.02 12.38
C GLY A 1161 11.75 0.37 13.35
N THR A 1162 11.23 -0.36 14.33
CA THR A 1162 11.97 -1.11 15.36
C THR A 1162 12.91 -2.19 14.79
N GLY A 1163 12.68 -2.67 13.57
CA GLY A 1163 13.50 -3.69 12.93
C GLY A 1163 14.82 -3.20 12.32
N LEU A 1164 15.13 -1.90 12.38
CA LEU A 1164 16.43 -1.37 11.98
C LEU A 1164 17.57 -1.83 12.91
N SER A 1165 18.74 -2.09 12.33
CA SER A 1165 19.94 -2.45 13.09
C SER A 1165 20.35 -1.36 14.09
N ARG A 1166 20.11 -0.08 13.76
CA ARG A 1166 20.34 1.07 14.65
C ARG A 1166 19.63 0.90 15.99
N TYR A 1167 18.39 0.40 16.00
CA TYR A 1167 17.59 0.22 17.22
C TYR A 1167 17.82 -1.15 17.87
N ARG A 1168 18.07 -2.20 17.07
CA ARG A 1168 18.33 -3.56 17.59
C ARG A 1168 19.65 -3.69 18.35
N ASN A 1169 20.66 -2.91 17.99
CA ASN A 1169 21.98 -2.97 18.61
C ASN A 1169 22.12 -2.05 19.84
N ILE A 1170 21.03 -1.40 20.27
CA ILE A 1170 21.03 -0.58 21.49
C ILE A 1170 21.03 -1.53 22.68
N SER A 1171 22.10 -1.48 23.47
CA SER A 1171 22.14 -2.17 24.76
C SER A 1171 21.69 -1.19 25.84
N ALA A 1172 20.56 -1.47 26.49
CA ALA A 1172 20.10 -0.68 27.62
C ALA A 1172 21.10 -0.88 28.78
N VAL A 1173 21.84 0.17 29.12
CA VAL A 1173 22.71 0.16 30.30
C VAL A 1173 21.83 0.48 31.51
N PRO A 1174 21.65 -0.44 32.47
CA PRO A 1174 20.87 -0.15 33.66
C PRO A 1174 21.53 1.00 34.44
N VAL A 1175 20.70 1.94 34.90
CA VAL A 1175 21.13 3.07 35.74
C VAL A 1175 21.40 2.53 37.14
N ILE A 1176 22.62 2.04 37.35
CA ILE A 1176 23.16 1.67 38.66
C ILE A 1176 24.32 2.62 38.99
N PRO A 1177 24.58 2.91 40.28
CA PRO A 1177 25.66 3.83 40.68
C PRO A 1177 27.03 3.49 40.06
N GLY A 1178 27.32 2.19 39.83
CA GLY A 1178 28.56 1.74 39.18
C GLY A 1178 28.69 2.08 37.69
N ASN A 1179 27.58 2.35 37.00
CA ASN A 1179 27.56 2.68 35.56
C ASN A 1179 27.40 4.19 35.30
N MET A 1180 27.25 4.99 36.36
CA MET A 1180 27.09 6.44 36.29
C MET A 1180 28.24 7.19 35.57
N PRO A 1181 29.51 6.78 35.71
CA PRO A 1181 30.61 7.38 34.94
C PRO A 1181 30.46 7.16 33.43
N LEU A 1182 29.92 6.01 33.03
CA LEU A 1182 29.75 5.62 31.62
C LEU A 1182 28.56 6.36 30.99
N LEU A 1183 27.48 6.53 31.74
CA LEU A 1183 26.30 7.34 31.37
C LEU A 1183 26.64 8.84 31.26
N ASN A 1184 27.51 9.34 32.14
CA ASN A 1184 27.98 10.73 32.09
C ASN A 1184 28.99 10.95 30.95
N ALA A 1185 29.83 9.96 30.62
CA ALA A 1185 30.73 10.02 29.47
C ALA A 1185 29.97 10.10 28.14
N THR A 1186 28.87 9.36 27.98
CA THR A 1186 28.01 9.42 26.77
C THR A 1186 27.20 10.71 26.64
N ALA A 1187 27.02 11.47 27.72
CA ALA A 1187 26.33 12.77 27.69
C ALA A 1187 27.28 13.95 27.37
N GLY A 1188 28.60 13.72 27.39
CA GLY A 1188 29.61 14.79 27.26
C GLY A 1188 29.87 15.28 25.84
N ASP A 1189 29.36 14.61 24.80
CA ASP A 1189 29.72 14.88 23.40
C ASP A 1189 28.70 15.72 22.61
N ASP A 1190 27.57 16.13 23.21
CA ASP A 1190 26.56 16.95 22.50
C ASP A 1190 26.10 18.16 23.35
N PRO A 1191 26.55 19.39 23.04
CA PRO A 1191 26.19 20.60 23.79
C PRO A 1191 24.71 21.01 23.65
N ALA A 1192 23.90 20.30 22.85
CA ALA A 1192 22.48 20.58 22.65
C ALA A 1192 21.54 19.91 23.68
N ILE A 1193 22.01 18.91 24.44
CA ILE A 1193 21.18 18.19 25.40
C ILE A 1193 21.36 18.82 26.79
N LYS A 1194 20.64 19.92 27.06
CA LYS A 1194 20.44 20.38 28.44
C LYS A 1194 19.41 19.47 29.09
N ARG A 1195 19.84 18.64 30.05
CA ARG A 1195 18.94 17.87 30.89
C ARG A 1195 17.95 18.81 31.58
N THR A 1196 16.67 18.49 31.54
CA THR A 1196 15.64 19.26 32.25
C THR A 1196 15.79 19.03 33.76
N GLU A 1197 15.37 19.99 34.61
CA GLU A 1197 15.37 19.80 36.07
C GLU A 1197 14.60 18.54 36.52
N ILE A 1198 13.70 18.03 35.69
CA ILE A 1198 12.94 16.79 35.91
C ILE A 1198 13.82 15.56 35.67
N GLU A 1199 14.79 15.61 34.76
CA GLU A 1199 15.76 14.52 34.54
C GLU A 1199 16.83 14.49 35.63
N GLU A 1200 17.20 15.64 36.18
CA GLU A 1200 18.04 15.70 37.40
C GLU A 1200 17.29 15.22 38.64
N LYS A 1201 16.00 15.55 38.77
CA LYS A 1201 15.15 15.03 39.86
C LYS A 1201 14.71 13.58 39.65
N GLY A 1202 14.69 13.11 38.40
CA GLY A 1202 14.41 11.72 38.01
C GLY A 1202 15.49 10.74 38.48
N LEU A 1203 16.71 11.22 38.71
CA LEU A 1203 17.83 10.47 39.28
C LEU A 1203 17.68 10.17 40.78
N ASP A 1204 16.78 10.88 41.48
CA ASP A 1204 16.44 10.63 42.89
C ASP A 1204 15.22 9.72 43.08
N VAL A 1205 14.61 9.21 42.01
CA VAL A 1205 13.45 8.31 42.10
C VAL A 1205 13.90 6.85 42.30
N GLY A 1206 14.71 6.66 43.35
CA GLY A 1206 14.86 5.42 44.07
C GLY A 1206 14.36 5.65 45.50
N PHE A 1207 13.05 5.45 45.71
CA PHE A 1207 12.30 5.68 46.95
C PHE A 1207 12.32 7.13 47.46
N THR A 1208 11.15 7.79 47.51
CA THR A 1208 11.04 9.08 48.20
C THR A 1208 11.35 8.91 49.69
N GLN A 1209 11.98 9.91 50.30
CA GLN A 1209 12.29 9.91 51.74
C GLN A 1209 11.04 9.65 52.60
N SER A 1210 9.87 10.11 52.16
CA SER A 1210 8.56 9.85 52.79
C SER A 1210 8.09 8.40 52.71
N THR A 1211 8.42 7.66 51.64
CA THR A 1211 8.11 6.22 51.53
C THR A 1211 9.10 5.37 52.30
N ARG A 1212 10.36 5.81 52.44
CA ARG A 1212 11.36 5.16 53.29
C ARG A 1212 11.02 5.26 54.77
N GLU A 1213 10.63 6.43 55.25
CA GLU A 1213 10.16 6.63 56.63
C GLU A 1213 8.86 5.86 56.92
N SER A 1214 7.94 5.80 55.94
CA SER A 1214 6.71 5.01 56.06
C SER A 1214 6.98 3.50 56.07
N PHE A 1215 7.97 3.04 55.30
CA PHE A 1215 8.35 1.63 55.23
C PHE A 1215 9.19 1.20 56.45
N GLU A 1216 10.12 2.03 56.91
CA GLU A 1216 10.85 1.82 58.17
C GLU A 1216 9.89 1.84 59.37
N GLY A 1217 8.89 2.75 59.36
CA GLY A 1217 7.80 2.74 60.32
C GLY A 1217 6.96 1.47 60.27
N PHE A 1218 6.67 0.93 59.09
CA PHE A 1218 5.95 -0.35 58.91
C PHE A 1218 6.77 -1.56 59.39
N VAL A 1219 8.08 -1.58 59.12
CA VAL A 1219 9.00 -2.66 59.52
C VAL A 1219 9.20 -2.68 61.04
N ILE A 1220 9.32 -1.50 61.66
CA ILE A 1220 9.38 -1.35 63.13
C ILE A 1220 8.03 -1.75 63.77
N ALA A 1221 6.90 -1.34 63.19
CA ALA A 1221 5.56 -1.72 63.67
C ALA A 1221 5.29 -3.23 63.59
N LYS A 1222 6.02 -3.97 62.75
CA LYS A 1222 5.96 -5.44 62.65
C LYS A 1222 7.05 -6.17 63.45
N GLY A 1223 7.88 -5.45 64.21
CA GLY A 1223 8.85 -6.03 65.15
C GLY A 1223 10.15 -6.52 64.50
N PHE A 1224 10.46 -6.07 63.28
CA PHE A 1224 11.70 -6.43 62.59
C PHE A 1224 12.76 -5.31 62.74
N SER A 1225 14.01 -5.68 62.99
CA SER A 1225 15.14 -4.74 63.01
C SER A 1225 15.61 -4.41 61.58
N PRO A 1226 15.72 -3.13 61.17
CA PRO A 1226 16.12 -2.73 59.82
C PRO A 1226 17.45 -3.35 59.36
N GLU A 1227 18.43 -3.48 60.26
CA GLU A 1227 19.78 -3.98 59.98
C GLU A 1227 19.84 -5.46 59.55
N ARG A 1228 18.79 -6.25 59.80
CA ARG A 1228 18.74 -7.66 59.37
C ARG A 1228 18.24 -7.84 57.94
N PHE A 1229 17.62 -6.82 57.34
CA PHE A 1229 17.04 -6.91 56.00
C PHE A 1229 18.08 -6.72 54.90
N ASP A 1230 19.10 -5.89 55.13
CA ASP A 1230 20.18 -5.64 54.16
C ASP A 1230 21.02 -6.90 53.85
N ASN A 1231 21.16 -7.81 54.82
CA ASN A 1231 21.92 -9.05 54.64
C ASN A 1231 21.15 -10.18 53.91
N ILE A 1232 19.85 -10.01 53.64
CA ILE A 1232 19.04 -11.01 52.92
C ILE A 1232 18.90 -10.64 51.43
N CYS A 1233 19.12 -9.37 51.07
CA CYS A 1233 18.97 -8.84 49.72
C CYS A 1233 20.28 -8.38 49.07
N SER A 1234 21.44 -8.81 49.56
CA SER A 1234 22.71 -8.60 48.86
C SER A 1234 22.92 -9.68 47.79
N PHE A 1235 22.67 -9.34 46.52
CA PHE A 1235 23.10 -10.16 45.38
C PHE A 1235 24.64 -10.22 45.33
N ASP A 1236 25.22 -11.36 45.71
CA ASP A 1236 26.66 -11.59 45.61
C ASP A 1236 27.05 -11.89 44.14
N LEU A 1237 27.52 -10.86 43.44
CA LEU A 1237 27.98 -10.92 42.06
C LEU A 1237 29.20 -11.83 41.85
N ASN A 1238 29.87 -12.32 42.91
CA ASN A 1238 30.97 -13.26 42.77
C ASN A 1238 30.52 -14.71 42.56
N ALA A 1239 29.27 -15.07 42.90
CA ALA A 1239 28.72 -16.40 42.65
C ALA A 1239 28.51 -16.68 41.14
N LEU A 1240 28.23 -15.65 40.34
CA LEU A 1240 27.98 -15.75 38.89
C LEU A 1240 29.25 -15.92 38.03
N LYS A 1241 30.45 -15.73 38.59
CA LYS A 1241 31.71 -15.92 37.85
C LYS A 1241 32.22 -17.37 37.84
N ASN A 1242 31.71 -18.24 38.71
CA ASN A 1242 32.17 -19.63 38.82
C ASN A 1242 31.27 -20.68 38.11
N GLU A 1243 30.14 -20.30 37.51
CA GLU A 1243 29.23 -21.22 36.81
C GLU A 1243 29.45 -21.29 35.28
N SER A 1244 30.67 -21.02 34.80
CA SER A 1244 31.04 -21.18 33.39
C SER A 1244 31.90 -22.42 33.11
N ARG A 1245 31.77 -23.49 33.91
CA ARG A 1245 32.38 -24.82 33.64
C ARG A 1245 31.60 -25.98 34.28
N SER A 1246 30.66 -26.55 33.54
CA SER A 1246 30.42 -28.01 33.41
C SER A 1246 29.07 -28.22 32.73
N GLN A 1247 29.11 -28.58 31.45
CA GLN A 1247 27.95 -28.96 30.67
C GLN A 1247 28.01 -30.47 30.48
N GLU A 1248 27.65 -31.22 31.51
CA GLU A 1248 27.40 -32.66 31.47
C GLU A 1248 26.59 -33.03 32.72
N ASP A 1249 25.55 -33.83 32.52
CA ASP A 1249 24.58 -34.36 33.50
C ASP A 1249 23.53 -33.38 34.04
N TYR A 1250 22.29 -33.53 33.56
CA TYR A 1250 21.14 -34.03 34.32
C TYR A 1250 19.87 -33.95 33.46
N ASP A 1251 19.45 -35.11 32.94
CA ASP A 1251 18.07 -35.41 32.56
C ASP A 1251 17.31 -35.73 33.87
N ASP A 1252 16.24 -34.96 34.18
CA ASP A 1252 14.95 -35.43 34.73
C ASP A 1252 13.91 -34.29 34.75
#